data_AF-A0A6P6FP24-F1
#
_entry.id   AF-A0A6P6FP24-F1
#
_cell.length_a   1.000
_cell.length_b   1.000
_cell.length_c   1.000
_cell.angle_alpha   90.00
_cell.angle_beta   90.00
_cell.angle_gamma   90.00
#
_symmetry.space_group_name_H-M   'P 1'
#
loop_
_entity.id
_entity.type
_entity.pdbx_description
1 polymer ?
#
loop_
_entity_poly.entity_id
_entity_poly.type
_entity_poly.pdbx_seq_one_letter_code
_entity_poly.pdbx_strand_id
1 'polypeptide(L)'
;MSGKASSSQSSVGLNGSGALSHVYIPYPPLRCCVPGSRGLFYDDGNKLLISPKSDQVFSWKTAPFAPSVTPNCDSISEGPILSIRYSLDGKLIAIQRSTTEIQFWHRESGQHFSEKCRPEAESILGFFWTDCPLGDIVIVKTSGWDLLAYKPESKSLQLMETRRLNVSWYVYTHESRLLLLASGMQCKTFNGFQLWSDKVANSCAQLSSAGIIRLPKFEMAMAKSEANNKPVLAVEDIFIVTVYGRIYCLQVDRVAMLLHLYRFYRDAVVQQGSLPIYSSKVAVSVVDNVLLVHQVDAKVVILYDVFADSRAPISAPLPLLLRSFPRSNSSGFRAYREGNESSESHVVNDHEVYGDNWTFLVPDLICDVANQFLWKIHLDLEAISASSSDVPSVLEFLQRRKLDASKAKQLCLSIVCTAILEHRPVTMVSRAIDVLVTSYAHSIKTGNHLKVIKSEKTSPSGVTHVGGPRSSADVSAIRVDALGKSIKHESSAAGVDGGSPNKSLTFSNSDSDDSASSGDRGKAVDAEPSGGEMQPSSFQFQHLGLGNNPLNANAYEQQESQLTSPAVSPDEIYRFIFAPAEEEMVGDPSYLVSIMVEFLRSANLEKVKVHPNLYVLTIQLLARGERYAELGLFVLNKILEPSKEVAMQLLESGRQNPQTRKLGLDMLRQLALHHDYVLLLVQDGYYLEALRYARKYKVTTVRPSLFLEAAFASNDWQHLAAVLRFFSDFIPGFRNTSDHSTYYRILNEMNSSIAASTF
;
A
#
# COMPACT_ATOMS: atom_id res chain seq x y z
N MET A 1 -35.55 -34.08 13.20
CA MET A 1 -35.24 -33.82 11.78
C MET A 1 -34.59 -32.45 11.66
N SER A 2 -33.63 -32.29 10.73
CA SER A 2 -32.79 -31.09 10.59
C SER A 2 -33.42 -30.07 9.65
N GLY A 3 -33.85 -28.92 10.17
CA GLY A 3 -34.19 -27.74 9.36
C GLY A 3 -32.93 -26.94 9.05
N LYS A 4 -32.60 -26.78 7.76
CA LYS A 4 -31.39 -26.07 7.30
C LYS A 4 -31.52 -24.57 7.57
N ALA A 5 -30.51 -23.97 8.21
CA ALA A 5 -30.30 -22.53 8.17
C ALA A 5 -29.64 -22.14 6.83
N SER A 6 -30.14 -21.10 6.17
CA SER A 6 -29.56 -20.55 4.95
C SER A 6 -28.46 -19.54 5.26
N SER A 7 -27.23 -20.01 5.50
CA SER A 7 -26.06 -19.14 5.61
C SER A 7 -25.56 -18.75 4.21
N SER A 8 -25.88 -17.55 3.76
CA SER A 8 -25.29 -16.95 2.56
C SER A 8 -23.88 -16.45 2.85
N GLN A 9 -22.94 -17.37 3.11
CA GLN A 9 -21.52 -17.05 3.08
C GLN A 9 -21.11 -16.81 1.63
N SER A 10 -20.54 -15.64 1.34
CA SER A 10 -19.84 -15.37 0.10
C SER A 10 -18.48 -16.08 0.14
N SER A 11 -18.49 -17.40 -0.08
CA SER A 11 -17.25 -18.15 -0.26
C SER A 11 -16.53 -17.64 -1.50
N VAL A 12 -15.40 -16.96 -1.28
CA VAL A 12 -14.47 -16.62 -2.36
C VAL A 12 -14.01 -17.95 -2.96
N GLY A 13 -14.45 -18.24 -4.18
CA GLY A 13 -14.20 -19.52 -4.83
C GLY A 13 -12.73 -19.72 -5.13
N LEU A 14 -12.06 -20.50 -4.29
CA LEU A 14 -10.75 -21.09 -4.56
C LEU A 14 -10.87 -22.07 -5.74
N ASN A 15 -10.89 -21.53 -6.96
CA ASN A 15 -10.83 -22.34 -8.18
C ASN A 15 -9.48 -23.08 -8.21
N GLY A 16 -9.55 -24.41 -8.16
CA GLY A 16 -8.42 -25.24 -7.71
C GLY A 16 -7.30 -25.49 -8.73
N SER A 17 -6.20 -26.02 -8.18
CA SER A 17 -5.15 -26.76 -8.92
C SER A 17 -4.32 -25.98 -9.96
N GLY A 18 -4.00 -24.72 -9.64
CA GLY A 18 -2.77 -24.08 -10.13
C GLY A 18 -1.64 -24.30 -9.12
N ALA A 19 -0.43 -24.62 -9.58
CA ALA A 19 0.74 -24.66 -8.69
C ALA A 19 0.95 -23.26 -8.09
N LEU A 20 0.91 -23.15 -6.76
CA LEU A 20 1.18 -21.89 -6.08
C LEU A 20 2.63 -21.47 -6.38
N SER A 21 2.80 -20.24 -6.86
CA SER A 21 4.10 -19.59 -6.97
C SER A 21 3.96 -18.12 -6.61
N HIS A 22 5.01 -17.59 -6.00
CA HIS A 22 5.11 -16.21 -5.57
C HIS A 22 5.36 -15.23 -6.74
N VAL A 23 5.78 -15.75 -7.89
CA VAL A 23 6.16 -14.95 -9.07
C VAL A 23 5.59 -15.59 -10.33
N TYR A 24 4.98 -14.79 -11.19
CA TYR A 24 4.43 -15.28 -12.45
C TYR A 24 4.66 -14.34 -13.64
N ILE A 25 4.58 -14.92 -14.83
CA ILE A 25 4.45 -14.22 -16.11
C ILE A 25 3.07 -14.56 -16.71
N PRO A 26 2.24 -13.57 -17.09
CA PRO A 26 0.92 -13.82 -17.66
C PRO A 26 1.00 -14.11 -19.16
N TYR A 27 0.19 -15.06 -19.62
CA TYR A 27 -0.12 -15.26 -21.04
C TYR A 27 -1.34 -14.40 -21.45
N PRO A 28 -1.38 -13.82 -22.66
CA PRO A 28 -0.35 -13.87 -23.72
C PRO A 28 0.85 -12.95 -23.46
N PRO A 29 2.06 -13.31 -23.92
CA PRO A 29 3.19 -12.39 -24.00
C PRO A 29 2.94 -11.33 -25.07
N LEU A 30 3.69 -10.22 -25.00
CA LEU A 30 3.84 -9.34 -26.15
C LEU A 30 4.65 -10.08 -27.23
N ARG A 31 4.07 -10.22 -28.43
CA ARG A 31 4.70 -10.89 -29.56
C ARG A 31 5.46 -9.89 -30.42
N CYS A 32 6.78 -10.04 -30.48
CA CYS A 32 7.69 -9.17 -31.23
C CYS A 32 8.32 -9.89 -32.45
N CYS A 33 7.77 -11.03 -32.84
CA CYS A 33 8.23 -11.79 -33.99
C CYS A 33 7.99 -11.01 -35.29
N VAL A 34 9.07 -10.65 -35.98
CA VAL A 34 9.03 -10.03 -37.31
C VAL A 34 9.93 -10.80 -38.27
N PRO A 35 9.41 -11.35 -39.38
CA PRO A 35 10.21 -12.14 -40.31
C PRO A 35 11.43 -11.37 -40.85
N GLY A 36 12.62 -11.96 -40.73
CA GLY A 36 13.89 -11.36 -41.17
C GLY A 36 14.50 -10.34 -40.20
N SER A 37 14.05 -10.29 -38.95
CA SER A 37 14.68 -9.48 -37.90
C SER A 37 16.11 -9.91 -37.58
N ARG A 38 16.97 -8.94 -37.25
CA ARG A 38 18.40 -9.12 -36.91
C ARG A 38 18.66 -9.09 -35.39
N GLY A 39 17.72 -9.60 -34.60
CA GLY A 39 17.77 -9.62 -33.13
C GLY A 39 16.80 -8.63 -32.48
N LEU A 40 16.91 -8.51 -31.15
CA LEU A 40 16.10 -7.62 -30.32
C LEU A 40 17.01 -6.73 -29.46
N PHE A 41 16.69 -5.43 -29.40
CA PHE A 41 17.41 -4.43 -28.64
C PHE A 41 16.43 -3.72 -27.70
N TYR A 42 16.87 -3.39 -26.49
CA TYR A 42 16.04 -2.67 -25.51
C TYR A 42 16.57 -1.24 -25.30
N ASP A 43 15.74 -0.27 -25.61
CA ASP A 43 15.95 1.13 -25.27
C ASP A 43 15.24 1.43 -23.94
N ASP A 44 16.00 1.31 -22.86
CA ASP A 44 15.54 1.47 -21.49
C ASP A 44 15.18 2.92 -21.11
N GLY A 45 15.59 3.90 -21.93
CA GLY A 45 15.21 5.31 -21.77
C GLY A 45 13.82 5.61 -22.32
N ASN A 46 13.55 5.17 -23.55
CA ASN A 46 12.23 5.31 -24.17
C ASN A 46 11.23 4.19 -23.80
N LYS A 47 11.68 3.16 -23.07
CA LYS A 47 10.94 1.92 -22.78
C LYS A 47 10.40 1.28 -24.07
N LEU A 48 11.30 1.14 -25.05
CA LEU A 48 11.03 0.51 -26.34
C LEU A 48 11.79 -0.80 -26.48
N LEU A 49 11.12 -1.86 -26.91
CA LEU A 49 11.79 -3.00 -27.53
C LEU A 49 11.88 -2.74 -29.03
N ILE A 50 13.02 -3.04 -29.64
CA ILE A 50 13.37 -2.67 -31.02
C ILE A 50 13.84 -3.92 -31.78
N SER A 51 13.26 -4.19 -32.94
CA SER A 51 13.60 -5.31 -33.83
C SER A 51 13.93 -4.76 -35.23
N PRO A 52 15.23 -4.63 -35.59
CA PRO A 52 15.63 -4.12 -36.89
C PRO A 52 15.66 -5.21 -37.97
N LYS A 53 15.40 -4.83 -39.21
CA LYS A 53 15.62 -5.60 -40.44
C LYS A 53 16.82 -5.04 -41.22
N SER A 54 16.89 -5.33 -42.53
CA SER A 54 17.74 -4.67 -43.52
C SER A 54 17.56 -3.16 -43.55
N ASP A 55 16.32 -2.72 -43.76
CA ASP A 55 15.92 -1.37 -44.23
C ASP A 55 14.83 -0.73 -43.37
N GLN A 56 14.34 -1.46 -42.36
CA GLN A 56 13.22 -1.06 -41.49
C GLN A 56 13.52 -1.42 -40.03
N VAL A 57 12.93 -0.66 -39.11
CA VAL A 57 13.00 -0.89 -37.66
C VAL A 57 11.60 -0.94 -37.09
N PHE A 58 11.27 -2.04 -36.43
CA PHE A 58 10.02 -2.21 -35.71
C PHE A 58 10.25 -1.91 -34.23
N SER A 59 9.37 -1.13 -33.61
CA SER A 59 9.47 -0.81 -32.17
C SER A 59 8.13 -0.91 -31.45
N TRP A 60 8.15 -1.50 -30.25
CA TRP A 60 6.98 -1.65 -29.36
C TRP A 60 7.23 -0.93 -28.04
N LYS A 61 6.23 -0.23 -27.54
CA LYS A 61 6.25 0.33 -26.17
C LYS A 61 6.09 -0.80 -25.14
N THR A 62 6.95 -0.81 -24.14
CA THR A 62 6.93 -1.78 -23.03
C THR A 62 6.32 -1.20 -21.75
N ALA A 63 6.11 0.12 -21.70
CA ALA A 63 5.46 0.84 -20.60
C ALA A 63 4.40 1.85 -21.15
N PRO A 64 3.12 1.76 -20.75
CA PRO A 64 2.51 0.64 -20.02
C PRO A 64 2.64 -0.66 -20.82
N PHE A 65 2.75 -1.80 -20.11
CA PHE A 65 2.90 -3.11 -20.74
C PHE A 65 1.53 -3.61 -21.20
N ALA A 66 1.37 -3.91 -22.49
CA ALA A 66 0.16 -4.50 -23.05
C ALA A 66 0.53 -5.55 -24.13
N PRO A 67 0.02 -6.80 -24.07
CA PRO A 67 0.39 -7.86 -25.01
C PRO A 67 0.02 -7.62 -26.49
N SER A 68 -0.96 -6.75 -26.76
CA SER A 68 -1.55 -6.50 -28.08
C SER A 68 -1.12 -5.16 -28.71
N VAL A 69 0.02 -4.59 -28.30
CA VAL A 69 0.54 -3.33 -28.85
C VAL A 69 1.00 -3.52 -30.30
N THR A 70 0.49 -2.68 -31.20
CA THR A 70 0.97 -2.58 -32.58
C THR A 70 2.37 -1.95 -32.65
N PRO A 71 3.33 -2.51 -33.40
CA PRO A 71 4.63 -1.88 -33.58
C PRO A 71 4.52 -0.59 -34.40
N ASN A 72 5.37 0.39 -34.07
CA ASN A 72 5.75 1.43 -35.01
C ASN A 72 6.79 0.87 -35.99
N CYS A 73 6.80 1.35 -37.23
CA CYS A 73 7.83 1.02 -38.22
C CYS A 73 8.49 2.31 -38.73
N ASP A 74 9.82 2.35 -38.73
CA ASP A 74 10.64 3.44 -39.26
C ASP A 74 11.61 2.90 -40.32
N SER A 75 11.75 3.58 -41.45
CA SER A 75 12.74 3.23 -42.48
C SER A 75 14.14 3.70 -42.08
N ILE A 76 15.15 2.86 -42.33
CA ILE A 76 16.57 3.13 -42.07
C ILE A 76 17.44 2.75 -43.27
N SER A 77 18.69 3.22 -43.29
CA SER A 77 19.71 2.74 -44.22
C SER A 77 20.07 1.26 -43.98
N GLU A 78 20.43 0.55 -45.05
CA GLU A 78 20.98 -0.80 -44.94
C GLU A 78 22.36 -0.82 -44.29
N GLY A 79 22.64 -1.87 -43.53
CA GLY A 79 23.97 -2.13 -42.97
C GLY A 79 23.96 -3.02 -41.72
N PRO A 80 25.13 -3.32 -41.14
CA PRO A 80 25.23 -3.92 -39.81
C PRO A 80 24.61 -3.00 -38.74
N ILE A 81 24.16 -3.60 -37.64
CA ILE A 81 23.59 -2.92 -36.47
C ILE A 81 24.14 -3.62 -35.24
N LEU A 82 25.02 -2.92 -34.50
CA LEU A 82 25.57 -3.41 -33.23
C LEU A 82 24.75 -2.93 -32.03
N SER A 83 24.11 -1.76 -32.15
CA SER A 83 23.23 -1.17 -31.16
C SER A 83 22.34 -0.14 -31.84
N ILE A 84 21.11 0.02 -31.35
CA ILE A 84 20.11 0.97 -31.86
C ILE A 84 19.28 1.54 -30.71
N ARG A 85 19.14 2.87 -30.64
CA ARG A 85 18.35 3.59 -29.62
C ARG A 85 17.75 4.88 -30.19
N TYR A 86 16.56 5.24 -29.73
CA TYR A 86 15.88 6.48 -30.13
C TYR A 86 16.32 7.64 -29.21
N SER A 87 16.32 8.87 -29.71
CA SER A 87 16.43 10.04 -28.83
C SER A 87 15.23 10.13 -27.88
N LEU A 88 15.39 10.79 -26.73
CA LEU A 88 14.33 10.88 -25.70
C LEU A 88 13.10 11.71 -26.14
N ASP A 89 13.26 12.53 -27.18
CA ASP A 89 12.15 13.21 -27.86
C ASP A 89 11.58 12.40 -29.05
N GLY A 90 12.15 11.23 -29.31
CA GLY A 90 11.73 10.31 -30.36
C GLY A 90 11.98 10.77 -31.80
N LYS A 91 12.76 11.83 -32.05
CA LYS A 91 12.98 12.38 -33.41
C LYS A 91 14.15 11.76 -34.16
N LEU A 92 15.18 11.30 -33.44
CA LEU A 92 16.39 10.69 -34.00
C LEU A 92 16.43 9.19 -33.67
N ILE A 93 16.94 8.41 -34.61
CA ILE A 93 17.36 7.02 -34.39
C ILE A 93 18.87 6.98 -34.50
N ALA A 94 19.56 6.64 -33.42
CA ALA A 94 21.00 6.41 -33.43
C ALA A 94 21.28 4.93 -33.61
N ILE A 95 22.19 4.59 -34.53
CA ILE A 95 22.52 3.24 -34.94
C ILE A 95 24.04 3.09 -34.96
N GLN A 96 24.59 2.27 -34.07
CA GLN A 96 26.01 1.91 -34.11
C GLN A 96 26.24 0.92 -35.24
N ARG A 97 26.94 1.38 -36.30
CA ARG A 97 27.23 0.58 -37.50
C ARG A 97 28.50 -0.24 -37.34
N SER A 98 29.47 0.26 -36.60
CA SER A 98 30.76 -0.40 -36.36
C SER A 98 31.28 -0.09 -34.96
N THR A 99 32.47 -0.61 -34.63
CA THR A 99 33.22 -0.22 -33.42
C THR A 99 33.77 1.20 -33.49
N THR A 100 33.54 1.96 -34.56
CA THR A 100 34.10 3.31 -34.77
C THR A 100 33.09 4.34 -35.31
N GLU A 101 31.87 3.93 -35.67
CA GLU A 101 30.86 4.79 -36.30
C GLU A 101 29.45 4.59 -35.71
N ILE A 102 28.82 5.72 -35.36
CA ILE A 102 27.39 5.80 -35.04
C ILE A 102 26.72 6.70 -36.09
N GLN A 103 25.69 6.18 -36.75
CA GLN A 103 24.86 6.90 -37.71
C GLN A 103 23.60 7.41 -37.00
N PHE A 104 23.21 8.65 -37.29
CA PHE A 104 22.03 9.30 -36.73
C PHE A 104 21.03 9.57 -37.84
N TRP A 105 19.83 9.06 -37.70
CA TRP A 105 18.76 9.15 -38.71
C TRP A 105 17.62 10.02 -38.20
N HIS A 106 17.20 11.03 -38.97
CA HIS A 106 16.13 11.94 -38.61
C HIS A 106 14.79 11.46 -39.16
N ARG A 107 13.91 10.98 -38.28
CA ARG A 107 12.67 10.26 -38.67
C ARG A 107 11.77 11.08 -39.60
N GLU A 108 11.57 12.36 -39.30
CA GLU A 108 10.69 13.25 -40.08
C GLU A 108 11.26 13.66 -41.45
N SER A 109 12.59 13.63 -41.64
CA SER A 109 13.23 14.19 -42.86
C SER A 109 13.99 13.16 -43.69
N GLY A 110 14.17 11.93 -43.20
CA GLY A 110 14.92 10.86 -43.87
C GLY A 110 16.42 11.14 -44.04
N GLN A 111 16.92 12.27 -43.53
CA GLN A 111 18.33 12.63 -43.60
C GLN A 111 19.12 11.97 -42.48
N HIS A 112 20.41 11.76 -42.72
CA HIS A 112 21.31 11.19 -41.73
C HIS A 112 22.68 11.89 -41.70
N PHE A 113 23.35 11.76 -40.58
CA PHE A 113 24.75 12.15 -40.37
C PHE A 113 25.46 11.04 -39.57
N SER A 114 26.80 11.09 -39.49
CA SER A 114 27.60 10.06 -38.81
C SER A 114 28.63 10.69 -37.89
N GLU A 115 28.72 10.21 -36.65
CA GLU A 115 29.82 10.50 -35.74
C GLU A 115 30.85 9.38 -35.83
N LYS A 116 32.14 9.71 -36.04
CA LYS A 116 33.21 8.74 -36.28
C LYS A 116 34.40 8.95 -35.34
N CYS A 117 34.76 7.90 -34.61
CA CYS A 117 35.98 7.85 -33.81
C CYS A 117 37.20 7.57 -34.70
N ARG A 118 38.40 7.95 -34.24
CA ARG A 118 39.66 7.66 -34.96
C ARG A 118 40.01 6.17 -34.78
N PRO A 119 39.98 5.36 -35.86
CA PRO A 119 39.98 3.89 -35.75
C PRO A 119 41.25 3.29 -35.16
N GLU A 120 42.38 4.00 -35.26
CA GLU A 120 43.70 3.53 -34.82
C GLU A 120 43.98 3.78 -33.33
N ALA A 121 43.10 4.50 -32.62
CA ALA A 121 43.33 4.94 -31.24
C ALA A 121 42.18 4.67 -30.26
N GLU A 122 40.93 4.65 -30.75
CA GLU A 122 39.74 4.54 -29.88
C GLU A 122 38.67 3.66 -30.54
N SER A 123 37.99 2.84 -29.74
CA SER A 123 36.82 2.06 -30.15
C SER A 123 35.60 2.38 -29.30
N ILE A 124 34.45 2.51 -29.94
CA ILE A 124 33.14 2.73 -29.33
C ILE A 124 32.68 1.42 -28.69
N LEU A 125 32.52 1.44 -27.37
CA LEU A 125 31.93 0.36 -26.59
C LEU A 125 30.41 0.41 -26.66
N GLY A 126 29.83 1.60 -26.78
CA GLY A 126 28.41 1.82 -26.98
C GLY A 126 28.00 3.27 -26.72
N PHE A 127 26.70 3.53 -26.69
CA PHE A 127 26.14 4.86 -26.49
C PHE A 127 24.75 4.80 -25.83
N PHE A 128 24.29 5.92 -25.28
CA PHE A 128 22.94 6.09 -24.74
C PHE A 128 22.52 7.56 -24.72
N TRP A 129 21.21 7.81 -24.79
CA TRP A 129 20.64 9.15 -24.67
C TRP A 129 20.38 9.51 -23.20
N THR A 130 20.51 10.79 -22.85
CA THR A 130 20.35 11.31 -21.50
C THR A 130 19.53 12.61 -21.51
N ASP A 131 18.86 12.91 -20.41
CA ASP A 131 18.13 14.18 -20.19
C ASP A 131 18.94 15.17 -19.34
N CYS A 132 20.27 14.98 -19.32
CA CYS A 132 21.24 15.88 -18.70
C CYS A 132 21.20 17.26 -19.38
N PRO A 133 21.15 18.39 -18.65
CA PRO A 133 21.06 19.72 -19.25
C PRO A 133 22.31 20.13 -20.03
N LEU A 134 23.44 19.42 -19.85
CA LEU A 134 24.67 19.67 -20.60
C LEU A 134 24.69 19.08 -22.02
N GLY A 135 23.88 18.07 -22.34
CA GLY A 135 23.92 17.41 -23.65
C GLY A 135 23.06 16.17 -23.73
N ASP A 136 22.74 15.75 -24.95
CA ASP A 136 21.66 14.81 -25.24
C ASP A 136 22.13 13.34 -25.32
N ILE A 137 23.39 13.11 -25.73
CA ILE A 137 23.92 11.76 -25.96
C ILE A 137 25.32 11.58 -25.34
N VAL A 138 25.53 10.42 -24.71
CA VAL A 138 26.83 9.95 -24.25
C VAL A 138 27.33 8.83 -25.16
N ILE A 139 28.56 8.97 -25.65
CA ILE A 139 29.30 7.92 -26.36
C ILE A 139 30.38 7.39 -25.42
N VAL A 140 30.39 6.08 -25.17
CA VAL A 140 31.38 5.40 -24.32
C VAL A 140 32.39 4.70 -25.23
N LYS A 141 33.68 4.92 -24.94
CA LYS A 141 34.83 4.46 -25.72
C LYS A 141 35.82 3.74 -24.81
N THR A 142 36.72 2.95 -25.37
CA THR A 142 37.84 2.34 -24.63
C THR A 142 38.77 3.37 -23.96
N SER A 143 38.81 4.60 -24.47
CA SER A 143 39.59 5.74 -23.91
C SER A 143 38.81 6.63 -22.94
N GLY A 144 37.52 6.38 -22.70
CA GLY A 144 36.70 7.19 -21.80
C GLY A 144 35.25 7.37 -22.25
N TRP A 145 34.67 8.54 -22.00
CA TRP A 145 33.35 8.90 -22.52
C TRP A 145 33.27 10.37 -22.91
N ASP A 146 32.42 10.64 -23.90
CA ASP A 146 32.14 11.96 -24.46
C ASP A 146 30.64 12.25 -24.33
N LEU A 147 30.28 13.44 -23.85
CA LEU A 147 28.92 13.99 -23.88
C LEU A 147 28.81 14.96 -25.05
N LEU A 148 27.80 14.78 -25.89
CA LEU A 148 27.55 15.63 -27.04
C LEU A 148 26.13 16.19 -26.98
N ALA A 149 25.98 17.45 -27.40
CA ALA A 149 24.69 18.09 -27.63
C ALA A 149 24.36 18.08 -29.12
N TYR A 150 23.13 17.74 -29.47
CA TYR A 150 22.62 17.82 -30.83
C TYR A 150 22.27 19.26 -31.20
N LYS A 151 22.72 19.69 -32.37
CA LYS A 151 22.41 21.01 -32.94
C LYS A 151 21.51 20.82 -34.17
N PRO A 152 20.18 21.08 -34.06
CA PRO A 152 19.24 20.88 -35.16
C PRO A 152 19.56 21.71 -36.42
N GLU A 153 20.12 22.91 -36.23
CA GLU A 153 20.47 23.84 -37.32
C GLU A 153 21.58 23.30 -38.21
N SER A 154 22.67 22.79 -37.62
CA SER A 154 23.82 22.23 -38.33
C SER A 154 23.69 20.73 -38.60
N LYS A 155 22.65 20.07 -38.07
CA LYS A 155 22.44 18.61 -38.09
C LYS A 155 23.70 17.83 -37.68
N SER A 156 24.34 18.31 -36.63
CA SER A 156 25.60 17.76 -36.13
C SER A 156 25.58 17.65 -34.61
N LEU A 157 26.51 16.87 -34.08
CA LEU A 157 26.81 16.81 -32.65
C LEU A 157 27.94 17.79 -32.32
N GLN A 158 27.80 18.47 -31.19
CA GLN A 158 28.84 19.32 -30.62
C GLN A 158 29.32 18.69 -29.31
N LEU A 159 30.63 18.42 -29.21
CA LEU A 159 31.24 17.91 -27.98
C LEU A 159 31.10 18.94 -26.85
N MET A 160 30.44 18.55 -25.77
CA MET A 160 30.20 19.38 -24.58
C MET A 160 31.21 19.05 -23.48
N GLU A 161 31.45 17.75 -23.27
CA GLU A 161 32.34 17.28 -22.22
C GLU A 161 33.03 15.98 -22.63
N THR A 162 34.28 15.79 -22.18
CA THR A 162 35.02 14.54 -22.35
C THR A 162 35.66 14.14 -21.02
N ARG A 163 35.74 12.84 -20.77
CA ARG A 163 36.42 12.25 -19.62
C ARG A 163 37.26 11.08 -20.08
N ARG A 164 38.59 11.25 -20.04
CA ARG A 164 39.56 10.23 -20.43
C ARG A 164 39.84 9.27 -19.27
N LEU A 165 39.60 7.98 -19.49
CA LEU A 165 39.97 6.88 -18.60
C LEU A 165 39.99 5.57 -19.40
N ASN A 166 40.80 4.59 -19.00
CA ASN A 166 40.76 3.27 -19.63
C ASN A 166 39.45 2.56 -19.23
N VAL A 167 38.62 2.19 -20.20
CA VAL A 167 37.34 1.48 -20.02
C VAL A 167 37.42 0.12 -20.70
N SER A 168 37.13 -0.94 -19.93
CA SER A 168 37.06 -2.31 -20.45
C SER A 168 35.64 -2.69 -20.89
N TRP A 169 34.63 -2.28 -20.11
CA TRP A 169 33.21 -2.36 -20.44
C TRP A 169 32.43 -1.34 -19.57
N TYR A 170 31.16 -1.12 -19.90
CA TYR A 170 30.27 -0.22 -19.15
C TYR A 170 28.89 -0.81 -18.89
N VAL A 171 28.23 -0.29 -17.86
CA VAL A 171 26.80 -0.49 -17.61
C VAL A 171 26.14 0.88 -17.41
N TYR A 172 24.96 1.07 -17.99
CA TYR A 172 24.12 2.25 -17.80
C TYR A 172 22.66 1.82 -17.66
N THR A 173 21.92 2.48 -16.76
CA THR A 173 20.46 2.39 -16.72
C THR A 173 19.86 3.79 -16.63
N HIS A 174 18.89 4.09 -17.49
CA HIS A 174 18.21 5.39 -17.55
C HIS A 174 17.38 5.68 -16.29
N GLU A 175 16.94 4.63 -15.58
CA GLU A 175 16.19 4.75 -14.33
C GLU A 175 17.03 5.36 -13.20
N SER A 176 18.24 4.84 -12.98
CA SER A 176 19.18 5.35 -11.97
C SER A 176 20.01 6.54 -12.48
N ARG A 177 20.10 6.67 -13.81
CA ARG A 177 20.95 7.61 -14.56
C ARG A 177 22.44 7.44 -14.26
N LEU A 178 22.83 6.27 -13.79
CA LEU A 178 24.17 5.93 -13.37
C LEU A 178 24.92 5.22 -14.51
N LEU A 179 26.02 5.82 -14.95
CA LEU A 179 27.03 5.19 -15.78
C LEU A 179 28.12 4.60 -14.89
N LEU A 180 28.32 3.28 -14.95
CA LEU A 180 29.44 2.57 -14.34
C LEU A 180 30.44 2.14 -15.41
N LEU A 181 31.71 2.50 -15.20
CA LEU A 181 32.82 2.18 -16.10
C LEU A 181 33.80 1.25 -15.39
N ALA A 182 33.92 0.02 -15.86
CA ALA A 182 34.86 -0.97 -15.35
C ALA A 182 36.23 -0.81 -16.00
N SER A 183 37.29 -1.05 -15.22
CA SER A 183 38.67 -0.80 -15.65
C SER A 183 39.68 -1.74 -14.98
N GLY A 184 40.86 -1.84 -15.58
CA GLY A 184 41.96 -2.71 -15.14
C GLY A 184 41.82 -4.16 -15.63
N MET A 185 42.91 -4.93 -15.57
CA MET A 185 42.98 -6.29 -16.17
C MET A 185 41.96 -7.30 -15.64
N GLN A 186 41.36 -7.05 -14.47
CA GLN A 186 40.33 -7.90 -13.86
C GLN A 186 38.93 -7.25 -13.87
N CYS A 187 38.80 -6.04 -14.43
CA CYS A 187 37.55 -5.26 -14.47
C CYS A 187 36.92 -4.94 -13.09
N LYS A 188 37.67 -5.08 -11.98
CA LYS A 188 37.17 -4.87 -10.60
C LYS A 188 37.14 -3.41 -10.16
N THR A 189 37.84 -2.52 -10.86
CA THR A 189 37.97 -1.11 -10.51
C THR A 189 36.91 -0.29 -11.26
N PHE A 190 36.05 0.41 -10.52
CA PHE A 190 34.92 1.16 -11.07
C PHE A 190 35.08 2.67 -10.92
N ASN A 191 34.69 3.40 -11.98
CA ASN A 191 34.40 4.83 -11.93
C ASN A 191 32.91 5.02 -12.23
N GLY A 192 32.19 5.67 -11.32
CA GLY A 192 30.77 5.97 -11.48
C GLY A 192 30.50 7.44 -11.80
N PHE A 193 29.56 7.70 -12.69
CA PHE A 193 29.07 9.03 -13.04
C PHE A 193 27.54 9.01 -13.06
N GLN A 194 26.88 9.82 -12.23
CA GLN A 194 25.44 9.98 -12.25
C GLN A 194 25.07 11.26 -13.00
N LEU A 195 24.22 11.11 -14.02
CA LEU A 195 23.72 12.20 -14.86
C LEU A 195 22.39 12.71 -14.28
N TRP A 196 22.29 14.00 -14.03
CA TRP A 196 21.16 14.64 -13.35
C TRP A 196 20.41 15.57 -14.30
N SER A 197 19.10 15.74 -14.10
CA SER A 197 18.28 16.71 -14.83
C SER A 197 17.59 17.69 -13.88
N ASP A 198 17.56 18.97 -14.24
CA ASP A 198 17.11 20.06 -13.36
C ASP A 198 15.65 19.93 -12.92
N LYS A 199 14.82 19.16 -13.62
CA LYS A 199 13.39 18.94 -13.29
C LYS A 199 13.14 18.28 -11.91
N VAL A 200 14.17 17.81 -11.22
CA VAL A 200 14.08 17.19 -9.88
C VAL A 200 14.75 18.06 -8.78
N ALA A 201 15.38 19.19 -9.14
CA ALA A 201 16.36 19.90 -8.29
C ALA A 201 15.79 21.00 -7.36
N ASN A 202 14.78 20.72 -6.54
CA ASN A 202 14.26 21.71 -5.58
C ASN A 202 15.11 21.88 -4.29
N SER A 203 16.27 21.22 -4.15
CA SER A 203 17.04 21.23 -2.88
C SER A 203 18.57 21.10 -2.94
N CYS A 204 19.22 21.02 -4.12
CA CYS A 204 20.66 20.68 -4.17
C CYS A 204 21.55 21.50 -5.13
N ALA A 205 21.09 22.69 -5.55
CA ALA A 205 21.72 23.48 -6.62
C ALA A 205 23.08 24.15 -6.31
N GLN A 206 23.70 23.93 -5.13
CA GLN A 206 24.83 24.77 -4.66
C GLN A 206 26.24 24.16 -4.76
N LEU A 207 26.42 22.88 -5.11
CA LEU A 207 27.71 22.18 -4.91
C LEU A 207 28.13 21.17 -6.00
N SER A 208 27.61 21.23 -7.22
CA SER A 208 28.03 20.34 -8.32
C SER A 208 28.11 21.07 -9.65
N SER A 209 29.16 20.75 -10.44
CA SER A 209 29.26 21.18 -11.83
C SER A 209 28.05 20.68 -12.62
N ALA A 210 27.46 21.56 -13.43
CA ALA A 210 26.23 21.39 -14.18
C ALA A 210 25.86 19.93 -14.53
N GLY A 211 24.81 19.40 -13.90
CA GLY A 211 24.18 18.14 -14.31
C GLY A 211 24.96 16.83 -14.10
N ILE A 212 26.23 16.82 -13.64
CA ILE A 212 27.01 15.56 -13.53
C ILE A 212 27.67 15.40 -12.16
N ILE A 213 27.38 14.28 -11.50
CA ILE A 213 27.97 13.89 -10.22
C ILE A 213 28.95 12.74 -10.46
N ARG A 214 30.24 12.97 -10.24
CA ARG A 214 31.25 11.92 -10.19
C ARG A 214 31.21 11.25 -8.81
N LEU A 215 31.08 9.93 -8.79
CA LEU A 215 31.14 9.13 -7.58
C LEU A 215 32.60 8.79 -7.20
N PRO A 216 32.86 8.44 -5.92
CA PRO A 216 34.15 7.90 -5.53
C PRO A 216 34.53 6.69 -6.39
N LYS A 217 35.80 6.63 -6.80
CA LYS A 217 36.38 5.42 -7.39
C LYS A 217 36.37 4.33 -6.33
N PHE A 218 35.84 3.16 -6.65
CA PHE A 218 35.79 2.01 -5.75
C PHE A 218 36.27 0.73 -6.46
N GLU A 219 36.55 -0.31 -5.68
CA GLU A 219 36.94 -1.62 -6.18
C GLU A 219 36.04 -2.68 -5.57
N MET A 220 35.58 -3.63 -6.40
CA MET A 220 34.74 -4.74 -5.95
C MET A 220 35.60 -5.91 -5.47
N ALA A 221 35.31 -6.41 -4.28
CA ALA A 221 35.92 -7.63 -3.77
C ALA A 221 35.41 -8.83 -4.56
N MET A 222 36.30 -9.77 -4.89
CA MET A 222 35.96 -11.07 -5.48
C MET A 222 36.75 -12.13 -4.73
N ALA A 223 36.12 -13.26 -4.43
CA ALA A 223 36.78 -14.41 -3.85
C ALA A 223 37.90 -14.93 -4.76
N LYS A 224 38.91 -15.53 -4.13
CA LYS A 224 40.05 -16.13 -4.84
C LYS A 224 39.65 -17.53 -5.28
N SER A 225 39.85 -17.85 -6.56
CA SER A 225 39.77 -19.23 -7.02
C SER A 225 40.94 -20.04 -6.44
N GLU A 226 40.72 -21.34 -6.21
CA GLU A 226 41.77 -22.26 -5.77
C GLU A 226 42.81 -22.52 -6.88
N ALA A 227 42.41 -22.41 -8.13
CA ALA A 227 43.33 -22.32 -9.26
C ALA A 227 43.95 -20.91 -9.32
N ASN A 228 45.23 -20.80 -9.69
CA ASN A 228 45.96 -19.52 -9.83
C ASN A 228 45.38 -18.53 -10.88
N ASN A 229 44.22 -18.83 -11.46
CA ASN A 229 43.47 -17.95 -12.34
C ASN A 229 42.77 -16.86 -11.52
N LYS A 230 43.21 -15.61 -11.71
CA LYS A 230 42.55 -14.42 -11.15
C LYS A 230 41.25 -14.18 -11.93
N PRO A 231 40.05 -14.29 -11.31
CA PRO A 231 38.80 -14.08 -12.04
C PRO A 231 38.69 -12.64 -12.55
N VAL A 232 38.26 -12.50 -13.80
CA VAL A 232 37.91 -11.24 -14.46
C VAL A 232 36.40 -11.05 -14.30
N LEU A 233 35.99 -9.87 -13.84
CA LEU A 233 34.57 -9.55 -13.64
C LEU A 233 33.92 -9.22 -14.99
N ALA A 234 32.89 -9.99 -15.36
CA ALA A 234 32.13 -9.77 -16.58
C ALA A 234 31.05 -8.69 -16.39
N VAL A 235 30.60 -8.10 -17.50
CA VAL A 235 29.48 -7.15 -17.49
C VAL A 235 28.16 -7.81 -17.08
N GLU A 236 27.98 -9.10 -17.41
CA GLU A 236 26.81 -9.92 -17.08
C GLU A 236 26.66 -10.23 -15.58
N ASP A 237 27.75 -10.14 -14.81
CA ASP A 237 27.75 -10.36 -13.36
C ASP A 237 27.32 -9.11 -12.57
N ILE A 238 27.05 -7.98 -13.24
CA ILE A 238 26.76 -6.68 -12.64
C ILE A 238 25.37 -6.15 -13.02
N PHE A 239 24.57 -5.85 -12.00
CA PHE A 239 23.23 -5.27 -12.17
C PHE A 239 23.09 -3.95 -11.42
N ILE A 240 22.56 -2.91 -12.06
CA ILE A 240 22.17 -1.66 -11.37
C ILE A 240 20.66 -1.68 -11.17
N VAL A 241 20.20 -1.58 -9.92
CA VAL A 241 18.77 -1.62 -9.56
C VAL A 241 18.39 -0.46 -8.65
N THR A 242 17.15 0.02 -8.75
CA THR A 242 16.57 0.97 -7.78
C THR A 242 15.57 0.24 -6.90
N VAL A 243 15.77 0.30 -5.58
CA VAL A 243 14.91 -0.38 -4.59
C VAL A 243 14.63 0.59 -3.45
N TYR A 244 13.36 0.88 -3.18
CA TYR A 244 12.89 1.90 -2.22
C TYR A 244 13.52 3.28 -2.44
N GLY A 245 13.68 3.69 -3.71
CA GLY A 245 14.29 4.96 -4.09
C GLY A 245 15.80 5.06 -3.81
N ARG A 246 16.47 3.93 -3.55
CA ARG A 246 17.92 3.84 -3.34
C ARG A 246 18.54 3.04 -4.48
N ILE A 247 19.68 3.51 -4.98
CA ILE A 247 20.42 2.84 -6.05
C ILE A 247 21.36 1.81 -5.46
N TYR A 248 21.32 0.61 -6.00
CA TYR A 248 22.22 -0.49 -5.67
C TYR A 248 22.94 -0.97 -6.93
N CYS A 249 24.21 -1.32 -6.77
CA CYS A 249 24.92 -2.17 -7.71
C CYS A 249 25.06 -3.55 -7.06
N LEU A 250 24.61 -4.58 -7.79
CA LEU A 250 24.65 -5.97 -7.38
C LEU A 250 25.75 -6.66 -8.16
N GLN A 251 26.54 -7.46 -7.45
CA GLN A 251 27.68 -8.19 -8.02
C GLN A 251 27.52 -9.69 -7.75
N VAL A 252 27.48 -10.49 -8.80
CA VAL A 252 27.49 -11.96 -8.73
C VAL A 252 28.95 -12.42 -8.53
N ASP A 253 29.26 -12.90 -7.34
CA ASP A 253 30.50 -13.65 -7.08
C ASP A 253 30.20 -15.15 -7.11
N ARG A 254 30.44 -15.74 -8.29
CA ARG A 254 30.26 -17.18 -8.55
C ARG A 254 31.28 -18.08 -7.80
N VAL A 255 32.36 -17.51 -7.26
CA VAL A 255 33.36 -18.26 -6.47
C VAL A 255 32.95 -18.27 -5.00
N ALA A 256 32.42 -17.16 -4.49
CA ALA A 256 31.86 -17.10 -3.14
C ALA A 256 30.44 -17.72 -3.03
N MET A 257 29.77 -17.94 -4.16
CA MET A 257 28.32 -18.21 -4.24
C MET A 257 27.49 -17.15 -3.50
N LEU A 258 27.85 -15.88 -3.73
CA LEU A 258 27.18 -14.71 -3.15
C LEU A 258 26.80 -13.65 -4.20
N LEU A 259 25.67 -13.00 -3.98
CA LEU A 259 25.28 -11.74 -4.61
C LEU A 259 25.61 -10.60 -3.63
N HIS A 260 26.65 -9.81 -3.89
CA HIS A 260 27.03 -8.67 -3.05
C HIS A 260 26.19 -7.43 -3.38
N LEU A 261 25.73 -6.71 -2.34
CA LEU A 261 24.91 -5.51 -2.46
C LEU A 261 25.74 -4.26 -2.10
N TYR A 262 26.07 -3.44 -3.09
CA TYR A 262 26.70 -2.13 -2.88
C TYR A 262 25.65 -1.04 -3.03
N ARG A 263 25.40 -0.27 -1.97
CA ARG A 263 24.51 0.90 -2.02
C ARG A 263 25.29 2.15 -2.41
N PHE A 264 24.66 2.94 -3.27
CA PHE A 264 25.23 4.15 -3.83
C PHE A 264 24.70 5.38 -3.09
N TYR A 265 25.62 6.22 -2.64
CA TYR A 265 25.39 7.55 -2.09
C TYR A 265 26.12 8.56 -2.97
N ARG A 266 25.86 9.86 -2.78
CA ARG A 266 26.52 10.93 -3.56
C ARG A 266 28.05 10.94 -3.37
N ASP A 267 28.50 10.59 -2.18
CA ASP A 267 29.86 10.76 -1.66
C ASP A 267 30.51 9.44 -1.20
N ALA A 268 29.77 8.33 -1.22
CA ALA A 268 30.25 7.01 -0.79
C ALA A 268 29.59 5.86 -1.59
N VAL A 269 30.31 4.75 -1.72
CA VAL A 269 29.75 3.45 -2.14
C VAL A 269 29.99 2.48 -0.99
N VAL A 270 28.91 1.88 -0.47
CA VAL A 270 28.95 1.09 0.77
C VAL A 270 28.39 -0.31 0.52
N GLN A 271 29.19 -1.34 0.76
CA GLN A 271 28.71 -2.73 0.74
C GLN A 271 27.78 -2.95 1.93
N GLN A 272 26.47 -3.07 1.69
CA GLN A 272 25.46 -3.24 2.75
C GLN A 272 25.24 -4.70 3.16
N GLY A 273 25.70 -5.66 2.35
CA GLY A 273 25.57 -7.08 2.64
C GLY A 273 25.81 -7.97 1.44
N SER A 274 25.47 -9.24 1.61
CA SER A 274 25.48 -10.26 0.57
C SER A 274 24.28 -11.19 0.76
N LEU A 275 23.77 -11.74 -0.34
CA LEU A 275 22.69 -12.73 -0.36
C LEU A 275 23.22 -14.03 -0.99
N PRO A 276 22.79 -15.22 -0.54
CA PRO A 276 23.25 -16.47 -1.13
C PRO A 276 22.68 -16.67 -2.54
N ILE A 277 23.51 -17.21 -3.43
CA ILE A 277 23.11 -17.75 -4.73
C ILE A 277 23.42 -19.25 -4.78
N TYR A 278 22.70 -19.97 -5.63
CA TYR A 278 22.72 -21.45 -5.70
C TYR A 278 22.85 -21.96 -7.15
N SER A 279 23.10 -21.05 -8.09
CA SER A 279 23.13 -21.27 -9.54
C SER A 279 24.38 -20.60 -10.12
N SER A 280 24.90 -21.14 -11.22
CA SER A 280 26.01 -20.55 -11.97
C SER A 280 25.55 -19.43 -12.91
N LYS A 281 24.34 -19.56 -13.46
CA LYS A 281 23.60 -18.54 -14.21
C LYS A 281 22.59 -17.88 -13.27
N VAL A 282 22.85 -16.63 -12.90
CA VAL A 282 21.98 -15.83 -12.03
C VAL A 282 21.47 -14.63 -12.80
N ALA A 283 20.18 -14.33 -12.67
CA ALA A 283 19.60 -13.09 -13.17
C ALA A 283 18.85 -12.36 -12.06
N VAL A 284 18.67 -11.05 -12.24
CA VAL A 284 17.99 -10.19 -11.27
C VAL A 284 16.81 -9.49 -11.90
N SER A 285 15.75 -9.31 -11.13
CA SER A 285 14.64 -8.42 -11.44
C SER A 285 14.17 -7.69 -10.17
N VAL A 286 13.43 -6.59 -10.35
CA VAL A 286 12.82 -5.84 -9.25
C VAL A 286 11.36 -5.58 -9.60
N VAL A 287 10.45 -6.05 -8.75
CA VAL A 287 9.01 -5.82 -8.90
C VAL A 287 8.51 -5.19 -7.62
N ASP A 288 7.91 -4.00 -7.71
CA ASP A 288 7.37 -3.24 -6.56
C ASP A 288 8.37 -3.00 -5.41
N ASN A 289 9.68 -2.86 -5.68
CA ASN A 289 10.76 -2.81 -4.66
C ASN A 289 11.06 -4.15 -3.95
N VAL A 290 10.57 -5.28 -4.44
CA VAL A 290 11.08 -6.62 -4.08
C VAL A 290 12.23 -6.97 -5.00
N LEU A 291 13.34 -7.45 -4.45
CA LEU A 291 14.45 -7.99 -5.22
C LEU A 291 14.18 -9.47 -5.54
N LEU A 292 14.07 -9.79 -6.84
CA LEU A 292 13.92 -11.14 -7.36
C LEU A 292 15.29 -11.63 -7.82
N VAL A 293 15.80 -12.69 -7.19
CA VAL A 293 17.04 -13.36 -7.59
C VAL A 293 16.68 -14.68 -8.26
N HIS A 294 16.80 -14.71 -9.58
CA HIS A 294 16.50 -15.88 -10.41
C HIS A 294 17.71 -16.81 -10.42
N GLN A 295 17.54 -18.01 -9.84
CA GLN A 295 18.50 -19.11 -9.90
C GLN A 295 18.19 -19.91 -11.17
N VAL A 296 18.76 -19.52 -12.30
CA VAL A 296 18.29 -19.95 -13.63
C VAL A 296 18.46 -21.45 -13.83
N ASP A 297 19.61 -22.01 -13.43
CA ASP A 297 19.90 -23.44 -13.56
C ASP A 297 18.99 -24.29 -12.64
N ALA A 298 18.65 -23.75 -11.47
CA ALA A 298 17.73 -24.38 -10.51
C ALA A 298 16.24 -24.09 -10.80
N LYS A 299 15.94 -23.24 -11.80
CA LYS A 299 14.60 -22.80 -12.22
C LYS A 299 13.72 -22.21 -11.10
N VAL A 300 14.31 -21.64 -10.05
CA VAL A 300 13.59 -21.01 -8.92
C VAL A 300 13.88 -19.51 -8.78
N VAL A 301 12.93 -18.77 -8.21
CA VAL A 301 13.08 -17.36 -7.83
C VAL A 301 13.15 -17.25 -6.31
N ILE A 302 14.14 -16.50 -5.81
CA ILE A 302 14.23 -16.14 -4.39
C ILE A 302 13.82 -14.66 -4.24
N LEU A 303 12.93 -14.39 -3.30
CA LEU A 303 12.40 -13.05 -3.03
C LEU A 303 13.06 -12.44 -1.80
N TYR A 304 13.56 -11.22 -1.92
CA TYR A 304 14.17 -10.48 -0.80
C TYR A 304 13.58 -9.07 -0.68
N ASP A 305 13.21 -8.68 0.55
CA ASP A 305 12.87 -7.30 0.89
C ASP A 305 14.13 -6.61 1.43
N VAL A 306 14.76 -5.78 0.61
CA VAL A 306 16.02 -5.07 0.97
C VAL A 306 15.80 -4.02 2.08
N PHE A 307 14.55 -3.71 2.44
CA PHE A 307 14.23 -2.86 3.60
C PHE A 307 14.12 -3.65 4.91
N ALA A 308 13.89 -4.96 4.86
CA ALA A 308 13.84 -5.79 6.07
C ALA A 308 15.25 -6.00 6.63
N ASP A 309 15.41 -5.90 7.96
CA ASP A 309 16.68 -6.15 8.63
C ASP A 309 17.14 -7.62 8.50
N SER A 310 16.17 -8.54 8.35
CA SER A 310 16.41 -9.93 8.01
C SER A 310 16.83 -10.06 6.54
N ARG A 311 18.10 -10.42 6.28
CA ARG A 311 18.57 -10.88 4.95
C ARG A 311 18.03 -12.27 4.54
N ALA A 312 16.94 -12.70 5.16
CA ALA A 312 16.25 -13.94 4.84
C ALA A 312 15.34 -13.74 3.61
N PRO A 313 15.05 -14.80 2.84
CA PRO A 313 13.99 -14.76 1.84
C PRO A 313 12.63 -14.43 2.48
N ILE A 314 11.77 -13.70 1.76
CA ILE A 314 10.40 -13.36 2.19
C ILE A 314 9.54 -14.61 2.34
N SER A 315 9.75 -15.59 1.46
CA SER A 315 9.04 -16.85 1.41
C SER A 315 9.92 -17.93 0.77
N ALA A 316 9.46 -19.19 0.77
CA ALA A 316 10.20 -20.29 0.16
C ALA A 316 10.52 -20.02 -1.33
N PRO A 317 11.73 -20.35 -1.82
CA PRO A 317 12.04 -20.29 -3.24
C PRO A 317 11.11 -21.21 -4.05
N LEU A 318 10.40 -20.64 -5.03
CA LEU A 318 9.48 -21.38 -5.90
C LEU A 318 9.78 -21.11 -7.38
N PRO A 319 9.40 -22.02 -8.30
CA PRO A 319 9.58 -21.81 -9.73
C PRO A 319 8.78 -20.63 -10.27
N LEU A 320 9.32 -19.93 -11.28
CA LEU A 320 8.59 -18.89 -12.01
C LEU A 320 7.40 -19.52 -12.76
N LEU A 321 6.18 -19.05 -12.48
CA LEU A 321 4.95 -19.63 -13.04
C LEU A 321 4.52 -18.95 -14.34
N LEU A 322 4.20 -19.73 -15.37
CA LEU A 322 3.46 -19.26 -16.54
C LEU A 322 1.95 -19.33 -16.26
N ARG A 323 1.29 -18.17 -16.10
CA ARG A 323 -0.13 -18.05 -15.74
C ARG A 323 -1.02 -17.84 -16.97
N SER A 324 -2.25 -18.35 -16.93
CA SER A 324 -3.27 -18.22 -18.00
C SER A 324 -2.91 -18.86 -19.35
N PHE A 325 -1.96 -19.79 -19.39
CA PHE A 325 -1.70 -20.59 -20.59
C PHE A 325 -2.91 -21.50 -20.89
N PRO A 326 -3.43 -21.55 -22.13
CA PRO A 326 -4.51 -22.47 -22.48
C PRO A 326 -4.01 -23.92 -22.39
N ARG A 327 -4.34 -24.61 -21.30
CA ARG A 327 -4.23 -26.07 -21.24
C ARG A 327 -5.23 -26.65 -22.23
N SER A 328 -4.77 -27.00 -23.42
CA SER A 328 -5.47 -27.98 -24.25
C SER A 328 -5.62 -29.28 -23.45
N ASN A 329 -6.81 -29.88 -23.48
CA ASN A 329 -7.14 -31.06 -22.66
C ASN A 329 -6.27 -32.26 -23.04
N SER A 330 -5.12 -32.42 -22.38
CA SER A 330 -4.25 -33.60 -22.48
C SER A 330 -4.63 -34.72 -21.49
N SER A 331 -5.70 -34.53 -20.70
CA SER A 331 -6.37 -35.59 -19.95
C SER A 331 -7.50 -36.23 -20.78
N GLY A 332 -7.14 -36.96 -21.85
CA GLY A 332 -8.17 -37.47 -22.77
C GLY A 332 -7.82 -38.57 -23.78
N PHE A 333 -6.56 -38.93 -24.03
CA PHE A 333 -6.24 -40.04 -24.94
C PHE A 333 -5.03 -40.87 -24.46
N ARG A 334 -5.32 -41.91 -23.67
CA ARG A 334 -4.46 -43.10 -23.50
C ARG A 334 -5.32 -44.37 -23.59
N ALA A 335 -5.67 -44.77 -24.81
CA ALA A 335 -5.98 -46.16 -25.15
C ALA A 335 -5.96 -46.35 -26.68
N TYR A 336 -5.53 -47.54 -27.13
CA TYR A 336 -5.59 -48.08 -28.50
C TYR A 336 -4.64 -47.54 -29.60
N ARG A 337 -3.48 -48.22 -29.65
CA ARG A 337 -2.93 -49.02 -30.78
C ARG A 337 -2.57 -48.38 -32.14
N GLU A 338 -1.28 -48.52 -32.44
CA GLU A 338 -0.67 -49.14 -33.64
C GLU A 338 -1.08 -48.66 -35.05
N GLY A 339 -0.10 -48.09 -35.77
CA GLY A 339 0.13 -48.37 -37.20
C GLY A 339 -0.29 -47.30 -38.21
N ASN A 340 0.56 -46.28 -38.41
CA ASN A 340 1.14 -45.97 -39.74
C ASN A 340 2.09 -44.76 -39.68
N GLU A 341 3.03 -44.71 -40.62
CA GLU A 341 3.97 -43.61 -40.81
C GLU A 341 3.34 -42.40 -41.52
N SER A 342 4.10 -41.29 -41.52
CA SER A 342 3.98 -40.05 -42.31
C SER A 342 3.24 -38.86 -41.68
N SER A 343 3.74 -37.66 -42.02
CA SER A 343 3.33 -36.31 -41.57
C SER A 343 3.97 -35.82 -40.27
N GLU A 344 5.20 -35.31 -40.40
CA GLU A 344 5.77 -34.37 -39.43
C GLU A 344 4.85 -33.15 -39.29
N SER A 345 4.12 -33.08 -38.18
CA SER A 345 3.51 -31.84 -37.71
C SER A 345 4.28 -31.39 -36.48
N HIS A 346 4.90 -30.21 -36.55
CA HIS A 346 5.55 -29.59 -35.40
C HIS A 346 4.49 -29.26 -34.34
N VAL A 347 4.26 -30.21 -33.43
CA VAL A 347 3.62 -29.93 -32.14
C VAL A 347 4.54 -28.95 -31.43
N VAL A 348 4.11 -27.70 -31.31
CA VAL A 348 4.87 -26.67 -30.59
C VAL A 348 4.98 -27.12 -29.13
N ASN A 349 6.21 -27.47 -28.75
CA ASN A 349 6.53 -27.99 -27.42
C ASN A 349 6.14 -27.01 -26.31
N ASP A 350 5.99 -27.57 -25.11
CA ASP A 350 5.86 -26.84 -23.85
C ASP A 350 6.79 -25.62 -23.81
N HIS A 351 6.24 -24.44 -23.49
CA HIS A 351 7.07 -23.24 -23.35
C HIS A 351 7.91 -23.35 -22.07
N GLU A 352 9.12 -23.89 -22.22
CA GLU A 352 10.06 -24.08 -21.13
C GLU A 352 10.47 -22.74 -20.51
N VAL A 353 10.02 -22.52 -19.28
CA VAL A 353 10.42 -21.37 -18.45
C VAL A 353 11.93 -21.48 -18.19
N TYR A 354 12.65 -20.36 -18.36
CA TYR A 354 14.12 -20.31 -18.39
C TYR A 354 14.79 -20.98 -19.59
N GLY A 355 14.17 -20.91 -20.78
CA GLY A 355 14.87 -21.27 -22.03
C GLY A 355 16.21 -20.53 -22.19
N ASP A 356 17.22 -21.18 -22.78
CA ASP A 356 18.62 -20.73 -22.75
C ASP A 356 18.83 -19.29 -23.22
N ASN A 357 18.03 -18.87 -24.21
CA ASN A 357 18.04 -17.56 -24.88
C ASN A 357 17.19 -16.48 -24.18
N TRP A 358 16.77 -16.71 -22.93
CA TRP A 358 16.09 -15.69 -22.12
C TRP A 358 17.08 -14.65 -21.60
N THR A 359 16.75 -13.38 -21.85
CA THR A 359 17.50 -12.22 -21.36
C THR A 359 16.63 -11.41 -20.40
N PHE A 360 17.18 -11.11 -19.21
CA PHE A 360 16.45 -10.39 -18.16
C PHE A 360 16.74 -8.89 -18.27
N LEU A 361 15.68 -8.11 -18.43
CA LEU A 361 15.73 -6.67 -18.64
C LEU A 361 15.20 -5.98 -17.38
N VAL A 362 16.13 -5.51 -16.54
CA VAL A 362 15.81 -4.77 -15.31
C VAL A 362 14.94 -3.55 -15.64
N PRO A 363 13.85 -3.29 -14.89
CA PRO A 363 13.48 -3.95 -13.64
C PRO A 363 12.70 -5.26 -13.79
N ASP A 364 11.70 -5.37 -14.67
CA ASP A 364 10.62 -6.37 -14.56
C ASP A 364 10.28 -7.12 -15.86
N LEU A 365 11.17 -7.12 -16.86
CA LEU A 365 10.90 -7.70 -18.18
C LEU A 365 11.82 -8.91 -18.50
N ILE A 366 11.28 -9.90 -19.20
CA ILE A 366 12.06 -11.04 -19.75
C ILE A 366 11.85 -11.07 -21.26
N CYS A 367 12.95 -10.98 -22.01
CA CYS A 367 12.97 -11.10 -23.46
C CYS A 367 13.45 -12.49 -23.86
N ASP A 368 12.52 -13.29 -24.41
CA ASP A 368 12.80 -14.59 -25.03
C ASP A 368 13.22 -14.34 -26.49
N VAL A 369 14.53 -14.39 -26.74
CA VAL A 369 15.09 -14.10 -28.06
C VAL A 369 14.79 -15.22 -29.07
N ALA A 370 14.59 -16.46 -28.61
CA ALA A 370 14.28 -17.59 -29.49
C ALA A 370 12.85 -17.51 -30.03
N ASN A 371 11.87 -17.25 -29.14
CA ASN A 371 10.46 -17.16 -29.50
C ASN A 371 10.02 -15.75 -29.91
N GLN A 372 10.90 -14.75 -29.79
CA GLN A 372 10.61 -13.32 -30.02
C GLN A 372 9.43 -12.83 -29.17
N PHE A 373 9.42 -13.22 -27.89
CA PHE A 373 8.39 -12.85 -26.91
C PHE A 373 8.96 -11.95 -25.82
N LEU A 374 8.19 -10.94 -25.41
CA LEU A 374 8.47 -10.14 -24.23
C LEU A 374 7.42 -10.45 -23.16
N TRP A 375 7.91 -10.89 -22.00
CA TRP A 375 7.12 -11.16 -20.81
C TRP A 375 7.35 -10.08 -19.76
N LYS A 376 6.34 -9.83 -18.93
CA LYS A 376 6.45 -8.97 -17.74
C LYS A 376 6.24 -9.79 -16.47
N ILE A 377 7.16 -9.64 -15.53
CA ILE A 377 7.17 -10.34 -14.25
C ILE A 377 6.21 -9.66 -13.28
N HIS A 378 5.41 -10.46 -12.58
CA HIS A 378 4.46 -10.00 -11.58
C HIS A 378 4.64 -10.80 -10.28
N LEU A 379 4.33 -10.16 -9.15
CA LEU A 379 4.29 -10.80 -7.83
C LEU A 379 2.88 -11.30 -7.54
N ASP A 380 2.75 -12.46 -6.93
CA ASP A 380 1.48 -12.92 -6.38
C ASP A 380 1.42 -12.66 -4.87
N LEU A 381 0.89 -11.50 -4.49
CA LEU A 381 0.74 -11.12 -3.08
C LEU A 381 -0.11 -12.10 -2.28
N GLU A 382 -1.05 -12.78 -2.93
CA GLU A 382 -1.98 -13.73 -2.29
C GLU A 382 -1.26 -15.05 -2.00
N ALA A 383 -0.54 -15.60 -2.99
CA ALA A 383 0.31 -16.78 -2.79
C ALA A 383 1.44 -16.50 -1.76
N ILE A 384 2.07 -15.32 -1.79
CA ILE A 384 3.06 -14.91 -0.79
C ILE A 384 2.43 -14.87 0.61
N SER A 385 1.25 -14.25 0.75
CA SER A 385 0.57 -14.18 2.05
C SER A 385 0.12 -15.55 2.58
N ALA A 386 -0.36 -16.44 1.72
CA ALA A 386 -0.77 -17.80 2.10
C ALA A 386 0.42 -18.72 2.44
N SER A 387 1.63 -18.39 1.99
CA SER A 387 2.85 -19.18 2.27
C SER A 387 3.60 -18.76 3.54
N SER A 388 3.32 -17.58 4.10
CA SER A 388 4.01 -17.08 5.30
C SER A 388 3.39 -17.62 6.57
N SER A 389 4.23 -18.13 7.48
CA SER A 389 3.85 -18.45 8.86
C SER A 389 4.07 -17.29 9.84
N ASP A 390 4.85 -16.28 9.46
CA ASP A 390 5.14 -15.10 10.30
C ASP A 390 4.24 -13.93 9.89
N VAL A 391 3.13 -13.79 10.60
CA VAL A 391 2.09 -12.78 10.33
C VAL A 391 2.63 -11.34 10.40
N PRO A 392 3.33 -10.89 11.46
CA PRO A 392 3.96 -9.57 11.49
C PRO A 392 4.86 -9.27 10.27
N SER A 393 5.75 -10.18 9.90
CA SER A 393 6.69 -9.96 8.78
C SER A 393 6.00 -9.87 7.42
N VAL A 394 4.96 -10.67 7.18
CA VAL A 394 4.19 -10.56 5.91
C VAL A 394 3.31 -9.31 5.88
N LEU A 395 2.79 -8.85 7.01
CA LEU A 395 2.10 -7.57 7.10
C LEU A 395 3.06 -6.40 6.83
N GLU A 396 4.27 -6.41 7.39
CA GLU A 396 5.30 -5.41 7.07
C GLU A 396 5.62 -5.37 5.57
N PHE A 397 5.76 -6.54 4.96
CA PHE A 397 5.96 -6.68 3.52
C PHE A 397 4.78 -6.09 2.72
N LEU A 398 3.54 -6.45 3.07
CA LEU A 398 2.32 -5.98 2.39
C LEU A 398 2.12 -4.47 2.54
N GLN A 399 2.41 -3.91 3.73
CA GLN A 399 2.34 -2.48 4.01
C GLN A 399 3.35 -1.63 3.21
N ARG A 400 4.34 -2.25 2.56
CA ARG A 400 5.32 -1.59 1.68
C ARG A 400 4.96 -1.64 0.19
N ARG A 401 3.90 -2.39 -0.21
CA ARG A 401 3.52 -2.58 -1.62
C ARG A 401 2.88 -1.32 -2.22
N LYS A 402 3.19 -1.01 -3.47
CA LYS A 402 2.67 0.19 -4.17
C LYS A 402 2.00 -0.10 -5.51
N LEU A 403 2.36 -1.18 -6.20
CA LEU A 403 1.70 -1.55 -7.44
C LEU A 403 0.24 -1.98 -7.18
N ASP A 404 0.03 -3.00 -6.34
CA ASP A 404 -1.30 -3.51 -5.99
C ASP A 404 -1.72 -3.11 -4.56
N ALA A 405 -1.62 -1.82 -4.23
CA ALA A 405 -1.81 -1.32 -2.86
C ALA A 405 -3.22 -1.61 -2.28
N SER A 406 -4.25 -1.67 -3.13
CA SER A 406 -5.62 -2.07 -2.77
C SER A 406 -5.70 -3.53 -2.34
N LYS A 407 -5.13 -4.46 -3.14
CA LYS A 407 -5.05 -5.89 -2.80
C LYS A 407 -4.19 -6.12 -1.56
N ALA A 408 -3.05 -5.42 -1.45
CA ALA A 408 -2.19 -5.49 -0.27
C ALA A 408 -2.93 -5.07 1.02
N LYS A 409 -3.73 -3.99 0.97
CA LYS A 409 -4.58 -3.56 2.09
C LYS A 409 -5.63 -4.60 2.45
N GLN A 410 -6.34 -5.15 1.46
CA GLN A 410 -7.36 -6.19 1.68
C GLN A 410 -6.76 -7.44 2.34
N LEU A 411 -5.58 -7.89 1.87
CA LEU A 411 -4.84 -9.00 2.49
C LEU A 411 -4.43 -8.68 3.93
N CYS A 412 -3.98 -7.45 4.23
CA CYS A 412 -3.65 -7.06 5.61
C CYS A 412 -4.87 -7.15 6.54
N LEU A 413 -6.03 -6.68 6.08
CA LEU A 413 -7.29 -6.75 6.83
C LEU A 413 -7.73 -8.21 7.04
N SER A 414 -7.72 -9.04 5.99
CA SER A 414 -8.15 -10.44 6.08
C SER A 414 -7.22 -11.26 6.98
N ILE A 415 -5.90 -11.13 6.84
CA ILE A 415 -4.93 -11.88 7.66
C ILE A 415 -5.11 -11.61 9.15
N VAL A 416 -5.27 -10.34 9.55
CA VAL A 416 -5.47 -10.00 10.98
C VAL A 416 -6.85 -10.44 11.47
N CYS A 417 -7.91 -10.27 10.66
CA CYS A 417 -9.25 -10.74 11.01
C CYS A 417 -9.28 -12.27 11.19
N THR A 418 -8.74 -13.03 10.24
CA THR A 418 -8.60 -14.49 10.35
C THR A 418 -7.76 -14.90 11.56
N ALA A 419 -6.65 -14.23 11.86
CA ALA A 419 -5.84 -14.54 13.04
C ALA A 419 -6.61 -14.31 14.36
N ILE A 420 -7.52 -13.34 14.41
CA ILE A 420 -8.40 -13.11 15.56
C ILE A 420 -9.45 -14.22 15.65
N LEU A 421 -10.17 -14.52 14.56
CA LEU A 421 -11.20 -15.56 14.51
C LEU A 421 -10.64 -16.96 14.82
N GLU A 422 -9.42 -17.27 14.37
CA GLU A 422 -8.69 -18.51 14.69
C GLU A 422 -8.13 -18.55 16.12
N HIS A 423 -8.40 -17.55 16.96
CA HIS A 423 -7.94 -17.46 18.35
C HIS A 423 -6.40 -17.61 18.49
N ARG A 424 -5.63 -17.02 17.57
CA ARG A 424 -4.16 -17.03 17.61
C ARG A 424 -3.65 -16.32 18.88
N PRO A 425 -2.43 -16.64 19.38
CA PRO A 425 -1.92 -16.03 20.61
C PRO A 425 -1.95 -14.50 20.56
N VAL A 426 -2.45 -13.86 21.64
CA VAL A 426 -2.59 -12.39 21.74
C VAL A 426 -1.27 -11.66 21.43
N THR A 427 -0.13 -12.24 21.79
CA THR A 427 1.21 -11.70 21.52
C THR A 427 1.60 -11.69 20.03
N MET A 428 1.00 -12.56 19.21
CA MET A 428 1.17 -12.53 17.75
C MET A 428 0.24 -11.49 17.13
N VAL A 429 -1.04 -11.47 17.55
CA VAL A 429 -2.03 -10.52 17.06
C VAL A 429 -1.68 -9.08 17.44
N SER A 430 -1.16 -8.83 18.65
CA SER A 430 -0.73 -7.49 19.07
C SER A 430 0.43 -6.97 18.22
N ARG A 431 1.44 -7.82 17.94
CA ARG A 431 2.53 -7.48 17.01
C ARG A 431 2.03 -7.22 15.59
N ALA A 432 1.05 -7.99 15.11
CA ALA A 432 0.42 -7.78 13.81
C ALA A 432 -0.31 -6.42 13.73
N ILE A 433 -1.01 -6.04 14.80
CA ILE A 433 -1.67 -4.73 14.93
C ILE A 433 -0.64 -3.59 15.05
N ASP A 434 0.42 -3.77 15.85
CA ASP A 434 1.51 -2.79 15.99
C ASP A 434 2.12 -2.43 14.62
N VAL A 435 2.30 -3.42 13.72
CA VAL A 435 2.75 -3.18 12.34
C VAL A 435 1.78 -2.30 11.54
N LEU A 436 0.46 -2.57 11.60
CA LEU A 436 -0.54 -1.77 10.89
C LEU A 436 -0.62 -0.32 11.42
N VAL A 437 -0.64 -0.16 12.74
CA VAL A 437 -0.71 1.16 13.40
C VAL A 437 0.55 1.98 13.13
N THR A 438 1.73 1.37 13.24
CA THR A 438 3.02 2.02 12.95
C THR A 438 3.13 2.42 11.49
N SER A 439 2.74 1.53 10.56
CA SER A 439 2.68 1.84 9.12
C SER A 439 1.75 3.03 8.82
N TYR A 440 0.54 3.04 9.39
CA TYR A 440 -0.41 4.13 9.24
C TYR A 440 0.13 5.45 9.80
N ALA A 441 0.74 5.43 10.99
CA ALA A 441 1.41 6.59 11.58
C ALA A 441 2.53 7.12 10.68
N HIS A 442 3.36 6.26 10.09
CA HIS A 442 4.37 6.65 9.10
C HIS A 442 3.76 7.24 7.83
N SER A 443 2.65 6.68 7.32
CA SER A 443 1.93 7.21 6.16
C SER A 443 1.39 8.63 6.40
N ILE A 444 0.88 8.92 7.61
CA ILE A 444 0.48 10.27 8.02
C ILE A 444 1.70 11.20 8.08
N LYS A 445 2.76 10.80 8.81
CA LYS A 445 3.99 11.59 8.99
C LYS A 445 4.68 11.94 7.66
N THR A 446 4.60 11.04 6.67
CA THR A 446 5.23 11.19 5.34
C THR A 446 4.38 11.99 4.35
N GLY A 447 3.13 12.33 4.70
CA GLY A 447 2.40 13.42 4.03
C GLY A 447 1.51 13.05 2.85
N ASN A 448 1.04 11.80 2.71
CA ASN A 448 0.13 11.42 1.61
C ASN A 448 -1.36 11.70 1.86
N HIS A 449 -1.77 12.20 3.04
CA HIS A 449 -3.20 12.31 3.43
C HIS A 449 -3.70 13.73 3.78
N LEU A 450 -2.86 14.76 3.60
CA LEU A 450 -3.14 16.14 4.05
C LEU A 450 -4.18 16.92 3.19
N LYS A 451 -4.80 16.29 2.18
CA LYS A 451 -5.85 16.90 1.34
C LYS A 451 -7.28 16.53 1.70
N VAL A 452 -7.53 15.40 2.39
CA VAL A 452 -8.91 14.89 2.59
C VAL A 452 -9.64 15.56 3.77
N ILE A 453 -8.93 15.87 4.87
CA ILE A 453 -9.54 16.35 6.13
C ILE A 453 -10.09 17.80 6.04
N LYS A 454 -9.90 18.50 4.92
CA LYS A 454 -10.48 19.84 4.68
C LYS A 454 -11.85 19.84 4.00
N SER A 455 -12.36 18.67 3.57
CA SER A 455 -13.67 18.56 2.89
C SER A 455 -14.75 17.89 3.75
N GLU A 456 -14.66 18.00 5.08
CA GLU A 456 -15.73 17.53 5.97
C GLU A 456 -15.97 18.51 7.13
N LYS A 457 -16.58 19.65 6.79
CA LYS A 457 -17.33 20.48 7.75
C LYS A 457 -18.33 21.37 7.01
N THR A 458 -19.52 21.46 7.61
CA THR A 458 -20.67 22.34 7.26
C THR A 458 -21.31 22.18 5.88
N SER A 459 -22.30 21.27 5.82
CA SER A 459 -23.50 21.44 5.00
C SER A 459 -24.65 21.92 5.92
N PRO A 460 -25.18 23.15 5.80
CA PRO A 460 -26.38 23.56 6.51
C PRO A 460 -27.64 23.22 5.72
N SER A 461 -28.61 22.59 6.37
CA SER A 461 -29.99 22.42 5.86
C SER A 461 -30.69 23.78 5.73
N GLY A 462 -31.33 24.06 4.59
CA GLY A 462 -31.90 25.37 4.29
C GLY A 462 -33.33 25.61 4.76
N VAL A 463 -33.69 26.90 4.92
CA VAL A 463 -35.06 27.45 4.84
C VAL A 463 -34.99 28.82 4.11
N THR A 464 -36.11 29.23 3.51
CA THR A 464 -36.25 30.19 2.40
C THR A 464 -36.23 31.69 2.78
N HIS A 465 -35.69 32.50 1.86
CA HIS A 465 -35.86 33.96 1.60
C HIS A 465 -36.73 34.86 2.52
N VAL A 466 -36.20 36.05 2.87
CA VAL A 466 -36.76 37.40 2.53
C VAL A 466 -35.59 38.42 2.36
N GLY A 467 -35.68 39.35 1.40
CA GLY A 467 -34.59 40.20 0.92
C GLY A 467 -34.23 41.51 1.67
N GLY A 468 -33.22 42.21 1.15
CA GLY A 468 -32.74 43.55 1.60
C GLY A 468 -31.31 43.84 1.11
N PRO A 469 -30.88 45.11 0.82
CA PRO A 469 -29.83 45.34 -0.18
C PRO A 469 -28.44 45.87 0.29
N ARG A 470 -27.42 45.50 -0.50
CA ARG A 470 -26.21 46.25 -0.96
C ARG A 470 -25.51 47.30 -0.06
N SER A 471 -24.24 47.05 0.27
CA SER A 471 -23.05 47.95 0.11
C SER A 471 -21.79 47.21 0.63
N SER A 472 -20.77 46.91 -0.20
CA SER A 472 -19.59 47.72 -0.54
C SER A 472 -18.65 48.11 0.62
N ALA A 473 -17.42 47.54 0.63
CA ALA A 473 -16.13 48.25 0.74
C ALA A 473 -14.98 47.31 1.17
N ASP A 474 -13.80 47.50 0.60
CA ASP A 474 -12.53 46.90 1.02
C ASP A 474 -12.05 47.40 2.39
N VAL A 475 -11.04 46.74 2.96
CA VAL A 475 -9.68 47.34 3.16
C VAL A 475 -8.75 46.37 3.89
N SER A 476 -7.56 46.18 3.33
CA SER A 476 -6.43 45.47 3.95
C SER A 476 -5.73 46.33 5.01
N ALA A 477 -5.27 45.74 6.11
CA ALA A 477 -4.22 46.36 6.94
C ALA A 477 -3.34 45.31 7.67
N ILE A 478 -2.04 45.34 7.37
CA ILE A 478 -0.99 44.72 8.18
C ILE A 478 -0.74 45.59 9.41
N ARG A 479 -0.50 44.98 10.58
CA ARG A 479 0.33 45.61 11.62
C ARG A 479 1.32 44.61 12.21
N VAL A 480 2.59 45.03 12.17
CA VAL A 480 3.69 44.56 13.01
C VAL A 480 3.58 45.29 14.34
N ASP A 481 3.93 44.66 15.45
CA ASP A 481 4.56 45.36 16.57
C ASP A 481 5.44 44.41 17.39
N ALA A 482 6.49 44.95 17.99
CA ALA A 482 7.60 44.19 18.58
C ALA A 482 7.84 44.53 20.05
N LEU A 483 8.00 43.49 20.88
CA LEU A 483 8.68 43.54 22.18
C LEU A 483 8.91 42.08 22.64
N GLY A 484 10.04 41.63 23.20
CA GLY A 484 11.25 42.35 23.55
C GLY A 484 11.65 42.16 25.02
N LYS A 485 12.20 41.00 25.40
CA LYS A 485 13.25 40.89 26.45
C LYS A 485 13.89 39.50 26.57
N SER A 486 15.16 39.54 26.96
CA SER A 486 16.08 38.42 27.15
C SER A 486 16.20 38.04 28.63
N ILE A 487 16.45 36.76 28.93
CA ILE A 487 17.35 36.34 30.01
C ILE A 487 18.23 35.18 29.50
N LYS A 488 19.56 35.29 29.67
CA LYS A 488 20.53 34.20 29.50
C LYS A 488 20.64 33.41 30.81
N HIS A 489 20.99 32.12 30.72
CA HIS A 489 22.01 31.56 31.62
C HIS A 489 22.77 30.38 30.99
N GLU A 490 24.11 30.43 31.11
CA GLU A 490 25.04 29.30 30.91
C GLU A 490 25.04 28.45 32.23
N SER A 491 25.61 27.24 32.37
CA SER A 491 26.80 26.63 31.72
C SER A 491 26.87 25.10 31.95
N SER A 492 27.74 24.39 31.20
CA SER A 492 28.56 23.19 31.55
C SER A 492 27.96 22.00 32.37
N ALA A 493 27.96 20.73 31.94
CA ALA A 493 29.01 19.84 31.39
C ALA A 493 29.88 19.08 32.41
N ALA A 494 29.52 17.80 32.66
CA ALA A 494 30.31 16.62 33.07
C ALA A 494 29.28 15.45 33.18
N GLY A 495 29.50 14.19 32.79
CA GLY A 495 30.72 13.44 32.49
C GLY A 495 30.95 12.39 33.58
N VAL A 496 30.67 11.10 33.31
CA VAL A 496 31.26 9.87 33.92
C VAL A 496 30.57 8.60 33.36
N ASP A 497 31.35 7.51 33.27
CA ASP A 497 31.04 6.17 32.75
C ASP A 497 29.84 5.40 33.36
N GLY A 498 29.41 4.37 32.61
CA GLY A 498 28.54 3.29 33.10
C GLY A 498 28.17 2.29 32.01
N GLY A 499 29.03 1.30 31.73
CA GLY A 499 28.79 0.28 30.70
C GLY A 499 28.36 -1.10 31.23
N SER A 500 27.87 -1.95 30.31
CA SER A 500 27.67 -3.42 30.45
C SER A 500 26.40 -3.89 31.20
N PRO A 501 25.85 -5.10 30.91
CA PRO A 501 25.70 -5.78 29.62
C PRO A 501 24.29 -6.37 29.36
N ASN A 502 24.07 -6.85 28.14
CA ASN A 502 23.04 -7.87 27.86
C ASN A 502 23.21 -9.10 28.76
N LYS A 503 22.10 -9.68 29.23
CA LYS A 503 22.08 -11.05 29.74
C LYS A 503 20.88 -11.81 29.20
N SER A 504 21.18 -12.82 28.38
CA SER A 504 20.23 -13.83 27.92
C SER A 504 19.72 -14.68 29.09
N LEU A 505 18.46 -15.12 29.00
CA LEU A 505 17.92 -16.19 29.83
C LEU A 505 17.23 -17.21 28.94
N THR A 506 17.90 -18.35 28.79
CA THR A 506 17.39 -19.60 28.24
C THR A 506 16.62 -20.36 29.33
N PHE A 507 15.40 -20.77 29.03
CA PHE A 507 14.71 -21.93 29.63
C PHE A 507 13.80 -22.49 28.53
N SER A 508 14.13 -23.63 27.91
CA SER A 508 14.04 -25.01 28.41
C SER A 508 12.67 -25.64 28.09
N ASN A 509 12.70 -26.55 27.11
CA ASN A 509 11.59 -27.45 26.80
C ASN A 509 11.28 -28.36 28.00
N SER A 510 10.02 -28.81 28.08
CA SER A 510 9.67 -30.10 28.68
C SER A 510 8.63 -30.75 27.79
N ASP A 511 8.93 -31.94 27.30
CA ASP A 511 8.01 -32.76 26.54
C ASP A 511 6.99 -33.45 27.46
N SER A 512 5.82 -33.79 26.92
CA SER A 512 5.03 -34.94 27.34
C SER A 512 4.06 -35.32 26.23
N ASP A 513 4.40 -36.36 25.47
CA ASP A 513 3.44 -37.10 24.66
C ASP A 513 2.38 -37.75 25.57
N ASP A 514 1.14 -37.90 25.10
CA ASP A 514 0.60 -39.26 24.95
C ASP A 514 -0.58 -39.34 23.96
N SER A 515 -0.95 -40.57 23.62
CA SER A 515 -1.46 -40.94 22.30
C SER A 515 -2.90 -41.55 22.26
N ALA A 516 -3.32 -41.92 21.04
CA ALA A 516 -4.46 -42.80 20.69
C ALA A 516 -5.90 -42.21 20.75
N SER A 517 -6.91 -42.66 19.98
CA SER A 517 -7.09 -43.13 18.58
C SER A 517 -8.48 -43.82 18.47
N SER A 518 -9.11 -43.83 17.29
CA SER A 518 -10.39 -44.53 16.95
C SER A 518 -11.67 -44.01 17.64
N GLY A 519 -12.89 -44.18 17.10
CA GLY A 519 -13.30 -44.66 15.77
C GLY A 519 -14.73 -45.26 15.72
N ASP A 520 -15.40 -45.10 14.57
CA ASP A 520 -16.55 -45.86 14.03
C ASP A 520 -18.03 -45.36 14.22
N ARG A 521 -18.99 -46.05 13.58
CA ARG A 521 -20.15 -45.51 12.83
C ARG A 521 -21.55 -46.01 13.26
N GLY A 522 -22.60 -45.38 12.70
CA GLY A 522 -23.98 -45.96 12.54
C GLY A 522 -25.08 -44.90 12.74
N LYS A 523 -25.87 -44.38 11.79
CA LYS A 523 -26.53 -44.80 10.53
C LYS A 523 -27.99 -45.29 10.74
N ALA A 524 -28.96 -44.41 10.45
CA ALA A 524 -30.39 -44.72 10.24
C ALA A 524 -31.07 -43.64 9.35
N VAL A 525 -32.36 -43.82 9.04
CA VAL A 525 -32.91 -43.73 7.67
C VAL A 525 -34.48 -43.56 7.69
N ASP A 526 -35.13 -43.38 6.52
CA ASP A 526 -36.58 -43.35 6.21
C ASP A 526 -37.44 -42.15 6.72
N ALA A 527 -38.56 -41.72 6.09
CA ALA A 527 -39.03 -41.71 4.69
C ALA A 527 -40.25 -40.73 4.57
N GLU A 528 -40.62 -40.29 3.35
CA GLU A 528 -41.75 -39.38 3.03
C GLU A 528 -43.09 -40.15 2.79
N PRO A 529 -44.31 -39.56 2.51
CA PRO A 529 -44.58 -38.39 1.63
C PRO A 529 -45.86 -37.51 1.89
N SER A 530 -46.15 -36.64 0.91
CA SER A 530 -47.47 -36.13 0.41
C SER A 530 -48.16 -34.89 1.03
N GLY A 531 -48.04 -33.73 0.33
CA GLY A 531 -49.06 -33.23 -0.62
C GLY A 531 -50.37 -32.58 -0.13
N GLY A 532 -50.58 -31.29 -0.44
CA GLY A 532 -51.90 -30.62 -0.40
C GLY A 532 -51.83 -29.09 -0.59
N GLU A 533 -52.39 -28.56 -1.69
CA GLU A 533 -52.44 -27.12 -2.00
C GLU A 533 -53.73 -26.44 -1.50
N MET A 534 -53.66 -25.15 -1.11
CA MET A 534 -54.72 -24.16 -1.41
C MET A 534 -54.19 -22.71 -1.26
N GLN A 535 -54.42 -21.87 -2.27
CA GLN A 535 -54.20 -20.40 -2.28
C GLN A 535 -55.48 -19.67 -1.77
N PRO A 536 -55.70 -18.32 -1.88
CA PRO A 536 -54.90 -17.16 -2.34
C PRO A 536 -54.90 -15.99 -1.28
N SER A 537 -54.65 -14.69 -1.48
CA SER A 537 -54.72 -13.79 -2.66
C SER A 537 -54.05 -12.40 -2.46
N SER A 538 -53.48 -11.85 -3.54
CA SER A 538 -53.51 -10.41 -3.97
C SER A 538 -52.91 -9.29 -3.06
N PHE A 539 -52.23 -8.23 -3.56
CA PHE A 539 -52.29 -7.55 -4.86
C PHE A 539 -50.92 -7.06 -5.40
N GLN A 540 -50.83 -6.91 -6.74
CA GLN A 540 -49.78 -6.22 -7.52
C GLN A 540 -49.88 -4.67 -7.34
N PHE A 541 -49.09 -3.76 -7.94
CA PHE A 541 -48.09 -3.68 -9.04
C PHE A 541 -47.05 -2.59 -8.59
N GLN A 542 -45.90 -2.29 -9.22
CA GLN A 542 -45.65 -2.06 -10.65
C GLN A 542 -44.13 -2.01 -10.94
N HIS A 543 -43.72 -2.53 -12.10
CA HIS A 543 -42.35 -2.46 -12.62
C HIS A 543 -42.46 -2.12 -14.11
N LEU A 544 -41.56 -1.27 -14.65
CA LEU A 544 -41.19 -1.11 -16.08
C LEU A 544 -40.26 0.13 -16.20
N GLY A 545 -39.22 0.14 -17.04
CA GLY A 545 -38.78 -0.91 -17.97
C GLY A 545 -37.36 -0.71 -18.50
N LEU A 546 -36.87 -1.73 -19.22
CA LEU A 546 -35.56 -1.73 -19.89
C LEU A 546 -35.58 -0.90 -21.18
N GLY A 547 -34.44 -0.25 -21.48
CA GLY A 547 -34.12 0.28 -22.80
C GLY A 547 -32.74 -0.21 -23.23
N ASN A 548 -32.66 -0.92 -24.36
CA ASN A 548 -31.41 -1.42 -24.92
C ASN A 548 -30.65 -0.32 -25.66
N ASN A 549 -29.33 -0.19 -25.41
CA ASN A 549 -28.33 -0.06 -26.47
C ASN A 549 -26.88 -0.25 -25.93
N PRO A 550 -25.90 -0.59 -26.78
CA PRO A 550 -24.64 -1.19 -26.35
C PRO A 550 -23.48 -0.19 -26.16
N LEU A 551 -22.32 -0.73 -25.74
CA LEU A 551 -20.97 -0.14 -25.73
C LEU A 551 -20.65 0.91 -24.64
N ASN A 552 -20.05 0.45 -23.52
CA ASN A 552 -18.68 0.85 -23.18
C ASN A 552 -18.09 -0.03 -22.04
N ALA A 553 -17.19 -0.96 -22.36
CA ALA A 553 -16.52 -1.80 -21.35
C ALA A 553 -15.25 -1.15 -20.75
N ASN A 554 -15.00 0.13 -21.04
CA ASN A 554 -13.75 0.84 -20.69
C ASN A 554 -13.89 1.81 -19.49
N ALA A 555 -14.99 1.75 -18.73
CA ALA A 555 -15.28 2.70 -17.66
C ALA A 555 -14.65 2.34 -16.29
N TYR A 556 -14.19 1.10 -16.09
CA TYR A 556 -13.66 0.65 -14.78
C TYR A 556 -12.15 0.85 -14.60
N GLU A 557 -11.36 0.97 -15.67
CA GLU A 557 -9.89 1.12 -15.59
C GLU A 557 -9.42 2.59 -15.58
N GLN A 558 -10.30 3.57 -15.81
CA GLN A 558 -9.91 4.98 -15.90
C GLN A 558 -10.06 5.78 -14.59
N GLN A 559 -10.43 5.12 -13.49
CA GLN A 559 -10.61 5.76 -12.17
C GLN A 559 -9.50 5.39 -11.15
N GLU A 560 -8.45 4.69 -11.56
CA GLU A 560 -7.31 4.29 -10.69
C GLU A 560 -6.21 5.37 -10.51
N SER A 561 -6.50 6.63 -10.83
CA SER A 561 -5.57 7.76 -10.62
C SER A 561 -5.71 8.44 -9.25
N GLN A 562 -6.28 7.75 -8.25
CA GLN A 562 -6.06 8.07 -6.85
C GLN A 562 -4.96 7.18 -6.29
N LEU A 563 -3.94 7.78 -5.67
CA LEU A 563 -2.83 7.07 -5.00
C LEU A 563 -3.38 6.24 -3.83
N THR A 564 -3.75 4.99 -4.09
CA THR A 564 -4.18 4.05 -3.06
C THR A 564 -2.98 3.73 -2.17
N SER A 565 -3.13 3.96 -0.87
CA SER A 565 -2.10 3.61 0.12
C SER A 565 -2.40 2.21 0.66
N PRO A 566 -1.39 1.33 0.82
CA PRO A 566 -1.57 0.06 1.52
C PRO A 566 -1.85 0.26 3.03
N ALA A 567 -1.59 1.46 3.57
CA ALA A 567 -1.81 1.81 4.96
C ALA A 567 -3.29 1.66 5.37
N VAL A 568 -3.51 0.90 6.44
CA VAL A 568 -4.84 0.64 7.01
C VAL A 568 -5.17 1.69 8.07
N SER A 569 -6.32 2.37 7.99
CA SER A 569 -6.74 3.33 9.01
C SER A 569 -7.39 2.66 10.24
N PRO A 570 -7.43 3.33 11.41
CA PRO A 570 -8.22 2.89 12.56
C PRO A 570 -9.70 2.61 12.23
N ASP A 571 -10.31 3.38 11.32
CA ASP A 571 -11.69 3.17 10.88
C ASP A 571 -11.85 1.89 10.05
N GLU A 572 -10.87 1.59 9.19
CA GLU A 572 -10.82 0.34 8.43
C GLU A 572 -10.57 -0.86 9.37
N ILE A 573 -9.71 -0.72 10.38
CA ILE A 573 -9.51 -1.73 11.44
C ILE A 573 -10.81 -1.98 12.20
N TYR A 574 -11.54 -0.94 12.61
CA TYR A 574 -12.86 -1.11 13.23
C TYR A 574 -13.83 -1.87 12.32
N ARG A 575 -13.99 -1.40 11.08
CA ARG A 575 -15.04 -1.88 10.16
C ARG A 575 -14.79 -3.28 9.60
N PHE A 576 -13.54 -3.66 9.37
CA PHE A 576 -13.19 -4.90 8.66
C PHE A 576 -12.48 -5.94 9.55
N ILE A 577 -12.07 -5.58 10.76
CA ILE A 577 -11.45 -6.51 11.72
C ILE A 577 -12.33 -6.64 12.96
N PHE A 578 -12.54 -5.55 13.72
CA PHE A 578 -13.19 -5.66 15.03
C PHE A 578 -14.71 -5.91 14.99
N ALA A 579 -15.45 -5.23 14.11
CA ALA A 579 -16.90 -5.46 14.01
C ALA A 579 -17.25 -6.88 13.51
N PRO A 580 -16.62 -7.42 12.43
CA PRO A 580 -16.83 -8.82 12.04
C PRO A 580 -16.40 -9.82 13.13
N ALA A 581 -15.30 -9.54 13.84
CA ALA A 581 -14.86 -10.38 14.95
C ALA A 581 -15.87 -10.38 16.11
N GLU A 582 -16.49 -9.25 16.47
CA GLU A 582 -17.56 -9.25 17.49
C GLU A 582 -18.78 -10.06 17.05
N GLU A 583 -19.20 -9.94 15.78
CA GLU A 583 -20.37 -10.63 15.24
C GLU A 583 -20.18 -12.16 15.18
N GLU A 584 -19.00 -12.65 14.80
CA GLU A 584 -18.73 -14.09 14.72
C GLU A 584 -18.29 -14.71 16.07
N MET A 585 -17.63 -13.95 16.95
CA MET A 585 -17.13 -14.48 18.24
C MET A 585 -18.22 -14.55 19.31
N VAL A 586 -19.02 -15.61 19.24
CA VAL A 586 -20.02 -15.96 20.26
C VAL A 586 -19.34 -16.52 21.51
N GLY A 587 -19.37 -15.79 22.62
CA GLY A 587 -18.90 -16.26 23.92
C GLY A 587 -18.18 -15.19 24.76
N ASP A 588 -17.21 -15.66 25.56
CA ASP A 588 -16.39 -14.83 26.45
C ASP A 588 -15.66 -13.71 25.67
N PRO A 589 -15.93 -12.43 25.95
CA PRO A 589 -15.28 -11.32 25.27
C PRO A 589 -13.80 -11.15 25.64
N SER A 590 -13.27 -11.87 26.64
CA SER A 590 -11.96 -11.58 27.25
C SER A 590 -10.79 -11.58 26.27
N TYR A 591 -10.78 -12.47 25.28
CA TYR A 591 -9.73 -12.50 24.24
C TYR A 591 -9.80 -11.27 23.32
N LEU A 592 -11.00 -10.91 22.84
CA LEU A 592 -11.20 -9.74 21.98
C LEU A 592 -10.90 -8.44 22.74
N VAL A 593 -11.30 -8.35 24.01
CA VAL A 593 -10.92 -7.25 24.92
C VAL A 593 -9.40 -7.12 25.02
N SER A 594 -8.66 -8.22 25.23
CA SER A 594 -7.19 -8.17 25.28
C SER A 594 -6.56 -7.63 24.00
N ILE A 595 -7.09 -8.02 22.83
CA ILE A 595 -6.62 -7.48 21.54
C ILE A 595 -6.96 -6.00 21.38
N MET A 596 -8.16 -5.57 21.78
CA MET A 596 -8.55 -4.16 21.74
C MET A 596 -7.69 -3.29 22.67
N VAL A 597 -7.33 -3.79 23.85
CA VAL A 597 -6.42 -3.10 24.77
C VAL A 597 -5.03 -2.93 24.14
N GLU A 598 -4.50 -3.97 23.49
CA GLU A 598 -3.23 -3.89 22.76
C GLU A 598 -3.30 -2.92 21.56
N PHE A 599 -4.42 -2.90 20.81
CA PHE A 599 -4.65 -1.91 19.77
C PHE A 599 -4.67 -0.47 20.33
N LEU A 600 -5.38 -0.23 21.43
CA LEU A 600 -5.44 1.08 22.07
C LEU A 600 -4.07 1.50 22.63
N ARG A 601 -3.29 0.56 23.20
CA ARG A 601 -1.89 0.79 23.59
C ARG A 601 -1.04 1.23 22.40
N SER A 602 -1.15 0.52 21.29
CA SER A 602 -0.43 0.80 20.05
C SER A 602 -0.76 2.18 19.47
N ALA A 603 -2.05 2.48 19.33
CA ALA A 603 -2.52 3.76 18.81
C ALA A 603 -2.08 4.94 19.68
N ASN A 604 -2.11 4.80 21.01
CA ASN A 604 -1.62 5.80 21.95
C ASN A 604 -0.09 6.01 21.85
N LEU A 605 0.69 4.94 21.69
CA LEU A 605 2.15 5.00 21.53
C LEU A 605 2.54 5.80 20.28
N GLU A 606 1.89 5.52 19.15
CA GLU A 606 2.11 6.19 17.87
C GLU A 606 1.36 7.53 17.72
N LYS A 607 0.56 7.92 18.71
CA LYS A 607 -0.29 9.13 18.73
C LYS A 607 -1.29 9.19 17.57
N VAL A 608 -1.79 8.03 17.17
CA VAL A 608 -2.84 7.85 16.17
C VAL A 608 -4.20 8.10 16.84
N LYS A 609 -5.03 8.94 16.24
CA LYS A 609 -6.40 9.19 16.74
C LYS A 609 -7.28 7.97 16.47
N VAL A 610 -8.01 7.55 17.49
CA VAL A 610 -8.94 6.43 17.44
C VAL A 610 -10.37 6.95 17.32
N HIS A 611 -11.20 6.31 16.49
CA HIS A 611 -12.60 6.69 16.31
C HIS A 611 -13.47 6.26 17.52
N PRO A 612 -14.44 7.08 17.98
CA PRO A 612 -15.25 6.78 19.16
C PRO A 612 -15.90 5.39 19.18
N ASN A 613 -16.27 4.85 18.02
CA ASN A 613 -16.87 3.51 17.92
C ASN A 613 -15.97 2.39 18.49
N LEU A 614 -14.64 2.51 18.43
CA LEU A 614 -13.72 1.54 19.05
C LEU A 614 -13.78 1.60 20.57
N TYR A 615 -13.93 2.79 21.15
CA TYR A 615 -14.18 2.95 22.58
C TYR A 615 -15.56 2.42 22.97
N VAL A 616 -16.61 2.70 22.18
CA VAL A 616 -17.97 2.17 22.37
C VAL A 616 -17.97 0.64 22.42
N LEU A 617 -17.33 0.00 21.44
CA LEU A 617 -17.17 -1.46 21.39
C LEU A 617 -16.39 -2.00 22.60
N THR A 618 -15.30 -1.36 22.99
CA THR A 618 -14.53 -1.73 24.20
C THR A 618 -15.41 -1.73 25.46
N ILE A 619 -16.30 -0.73 25.61
CA ILE A 619 -17.23 -0.62 26.74
C ILE A 619 -18.31 -1.71 26.69
N GLN A 620 -18.83 -2.02 25.50
CA GLN A 620 -19.83 -3.07 25.30
C GLN A 620 -19.27 -4.45 25.68
N LEU A 621 -18.06 -4.78 25.21
CA LEU A 621 -17.40 -6.05 25.53
C LEU A 621 -17.02 -6.17 27.02
N LEU A 622 -16.48 -5.12 27.64
CA LEU A 622 -16.17 -5.12 29.08
C LEU A 622 -17.44 -5.26 29.95
N ALA A 623 -18.54 -4.60 29.57
CA ALA A 623 -19.81 -4.73 30.27
C ALA A 623 -20.45 -6.11 30.08
N ARG A 624 -20.36 -6.70 28.88
CA ARG A 624 -20.82 -8.08 28.57
C ARG A 624 -20.08 -9.13 29.40
N GLY A 625 -18.81 -8.89 29.73
CA GLY A 625 -18.01 -9.72 30.63
C GLY A 625 -18.06 -9.32 32.11
N GLU A 626 -18.95 -8.42 32.53
CA GLU A 626 -19.08 -7.88 33.89
C GLU A 626 -17.80 -7.22 34.47
N ARG A 627 -16.82 -6.88 33.62
CA ARG A 627 -15.49 -6.30 33.97
C ARG A 627 -15.56 -4.80 34.28
N TYR A 628 -16.56 -4.40 35.09
CA TYR A 628 -16.85 -2.98 35.39
C TYR A 628 -15.73 -2.24 36.13
N ALA A 629 -14.93 -2.94 36.95
CA ALA A 629 -13.80 -2.33 37.67
C ALA A 629 -12.70 -1.86 36.70
N GLU A 630 -12.39 -2.68 35.70
CA GLU A 630 -11.42 -2.37 34.64
C GLU A 630 -11.92 -1.25 33.72
N LEU A 631 -13.21 -1.28 33.36
CA LEU A 631 -13.87 -0.19 32.64
C LEU A 631 -13.73 1.15 33.40
N GLY A 632 -13.89 1.14 34.72
CA GLY A 632 -13.64 2.31 35.56
C GLY A 632 -12.19 2.80 35.48
N LEU A 633 -11.22 1.90 35.55
CA LEU A 633 -9.80 2.24 35.40
C LEU A 633 -9.48 2.81 34.01
N PHE A 634 -10.08 2.29 32.95
CA PHE A 634 -9.84 2.76 31.57
C PHE A 634 -10.34 4.20 31.35
N VAL A 635 -11.47 4.56 31.95
CA VAL A 635 -11.97 5.95 31.95
C VAL A 635 -11.09 6.86 32.81
N LEU A 636 -10.77 6.44 34.04
CA LEU A 636 -9.95 7.24 34.97
C LEU A 636 -8.54 7.52 34.44
N ASN A 637 -7.91 6.53 33.81
CA ASN A 637 -6.58 6.65 33.21
C ASN A 637 -6.59 7.25 31.80
N LYS A 638 -7.76 7.65 31.28
CA LYS A 638 -7.94 8.23 29.92
C LYS A 638 -7.47 7.32 28.78
N ILE A 639 -7.59 6.01 28.96
CA ILE A 639 -7.40 5.02 27.89
C ILE A 639 -8.59 5.09 26.91
N LEU A 640 -9.79 5.31 27.45
CA LEU A 640 -10.96 5.72 26.67
C LEU A 640 -11.01 7.25 26.67
N GLU A 641 -10.82 7.87 25.50
CA GLU A 641 -10.95 9.32 25.39
C GLU A 641 -12.41 9.76 25.55
N PRO A 642 -12.68 10.90 26.23
CA PRO A 642 -14.04 11.34 26.48
C PRO A 642 -14.69 11.86 25.19
N SER A 643 -15.77 11.20 24.77
CA SER A 643 -16.64 11.63 23.65
C SER A 643 -18.12 11.54 24.04
N LYS A 644 -19.02 12.10 23.23
CA LYS A 644 -20.48 11.97 23.47
C LYS A 644 -20.91 10.51 23.41
N GLU A 645 -20.40 9.78 22.42
CA GLU A 645 -20.69 8.37 22.14
C GLU A 645 -20.22 7.48 23.31
N VAL A 646 -19.00 7.72 23.80
CA VAL A 646 -18.44 7.05 24.98
C VAL A 646 -19.29 7.31 26.22
N ALA A 647 -19.66 8.57 26.49
CA ALA A 647 -20.48 8.92 27.64
C ALA A 647 -21.87 8.28 27.59
N MET A 648 -22.52 8.28 26.42
CA MET A 648 -23.81 7.61 26.23
C MET A 648 -23.71 6.09 26.37
N GLN A 649 -22.64 5.46 25.87
CA GLN A 649 -22.44 4.01 26.02
C GLN A 649 -22.16 3.61 27.48
N LEU A 650 -21.42 4.42 28.25
CA LEU A 650 -21.23 4.20 29.70
C LEU A 650 -22.54 4.24 30.48
N LEU A 651 -23.47 5.12 30.09
CA LEU A 651 -24.80 5.23 30.71
C LEU A 651 -25.66 4.00 30.39
N GLU A 652 -25.65 3.57 29.13
CA GLU A 652 -26.41 2.40 28.65
C GLU A 652 -25.89 1.10 29.26
N SER A 653 -24.59 0.84 29.19
CA SER A 653 -23.92 -0.31 29.82
C SER A 653 -23.97 -0.25 31.35
N GLY A 654 -24.11 0.96 31.92
CA GLY A 654 -24.20 1.23 33.35
C GLY A 654 -25.59 1.06 33.96
N ARG A 655 -26.62 0.66 33.19
CA ARG A 655 -27.99 0.46 33.72
C ARG A 655 -28.04 -0.45 34.96
N GLN A 656 -27.20 -1.47 35.02
CA GLN A 656 -27.09 -2.40 36.16
C GLN A 656 -25.92 -2.05 37.12
N ASN A 657 -25.03 -1.13 36.75
CA ASN A 657 -23.87 -0.73 37.56
C ASN A 657 -23.87 0.81 37.82
N PRO A 658 -24.29 1.25 39.02
CA PRO A 658 -24.36 2.68 39.36
C PRO A 658 -23.02 3.42 39.26
N GLN A 659 -21.88 2.75 39.48
CA GLN A 659 -20.56 3.39 39.38
C GLN A 659 -20.21 3.69 37.92
N THR A 660 -20.42 2.73 37.02
CA THR A 660 -20.25 2.93 35.56
C THR A 660 -21.19 4.01 35.03
N ARG A 661 -22.46 4.00 35.46
CA ARG A 661 -23.44 5.04 35.09
C ARG A 661 -23.00 6.44 35.53
N LYS A 662 -22.45 6.56 36.75
CA LYS A 662 -21.91 7.81 37.26
C LYS A 662 -20.74 8.32 36.41
N LEU A 663 -19.84 7.46 35.96
CA LEU A 663 -18.74 7.86 35.06
C LEU A 663 -19.26 8.48 33.75
N GLY A 664 -20.33 7.92 33.17
CA GLY A 664 -20.99 8.51 32.00
C GLY A 664 -21.59 9.89 32.27
N LEU A 665 -22.28 10.07 33.41
CA LEU A 665 -22.82 11.37 33.84
C LEU A 665 -21.71 12.41 34.08
N ASP A 666 -20.62 12.02 34.76
CA ASP A 666 -19.47 12.90 35.02
C ASP A 666 -18.74 13.26 33.71
N MET A 667 -18.69 12.35 32.74
CA MET A 667 -18.12 12.61 31.40
C MET A 667 -18.96 13.59 30.58
N LEU A 668 -20.30 13.51 30.60
CA LEU A 668 -21.16 14.52 29.96
C LEU A 668 -20.94 15.91 30.55
N ARG A 669 -20.73 16.01 31.87
CA ARG A 669 -20.38 17.28 32.54
C ARG A 669 -19.01 17.79 32.10
N GLN A 670 -18.01 16.91 32.00
CA GLN A 670 -16.66 17.25 31.54
C GLN A 670 -16.67 17.79 30.10
N LEU A 671 -17.50 17.21 29.23
CA LEU A 671 -17.66 17.61 27.83
C LEU A 671 -18.59 18.81 27.61
N ALA A 672 -19.12 19.41 28.69
CA ALA A 672 -20.11 20.48 28.64
C ALA A 672 -21.38 20.13 27.83
N LEU A 673 -21.74 18.84 27.74
CA LEU A 673 -22.95 18.32 27.10
C LEU A 673 -24.16 18.49 28.03
N HIS A 674 -24.39 19.73 28.44
CA HIS A 674 -25.33 20.09 29.50
C HIS A 674 -26.79 19.76 29.16
N HIS A 675 -27.17 19.76 27.88
CA HIS A 675 -28.52 19.36 27.44
C HIS A 675 -28.77 17.87 27.70
N ASP A 676 -27.86 17.02 27.21
CA ASP A 676 -27.97 15.55 27.37
C ASP A 676 -27.93 15.17 28.86
N TYR A 677 -27.02 15.77 29.64
CA TYR A 677 -26.93 15.56 31.09
C TYR A 677 -28.23 15.91 31.83
N VAL A 678 -28.83 17.05 31.50
CA VAL A 678 -30.09 17.50 32.13
C VAL A 678 -31.26 16.59 31.74
N LEU A 679 -31.33 16.13 30.48
CA LEU A 679 -32.36 15.21 30.02
C LEU A 679 -32.30 13.87 30.80
N LEU A 680 -31.10 13.32 30.99
CA LEU A 680 -30.89 12.07 31.72
C LEU A 680 -31.24 12.20 33.21
N LEU A 681 -30.91 13.32 33.87
CA LEU A 681 -31.33 13.55 35.26
C LEU A 681 -32.86 13.59 35.42
N VAL A 682 -33.60 14.09 34.42
CA VAL A 682 -35.08 14.05 34.44
C VAL A 682 -35.60 12.64 34.27
N GLN A 683 -35.02 11.86 33.34
CA GLN A 683 -35.36 10.45 33.13
C GLN A 683 -35.10 9.60 34.38
N ASP A 684 -34.05 9.91 35.15
CA ASP A 684 -33.69 9.25 36.41
C ASP A 684 -34.48 9.77 37.63
N GLY A 685 -35.48 10.64 37.42
CA GLY A 685 -36.37 11.16 38.46
C GLY A 685 -35.81 12.37 39.23
N TYR A 686 -34.55 12.77 39.01
CA TYR A 686 -33.88 13.88 39.68
C TYR A 686 -34.19 15.25 39.04
N TYR A 687 -35.44 15.48 38.62
CA TYR A 687 -35.86 16.67 37.87
C TYR A 687 -35.58 17.99 38.61
N LEU A 688 -35.65 18.02 39.95
CA LEU A 688 -35.30 19.21 40.75
C LEU A 688 -33.80 19.55 40.71
N GLU A 689 -32.92 18.54 40.69
CA GLU A 689 -31.49 18.77 40.47
C GLU A 689 -31.22 19.22 39.03
N ALA A 690 -31.90 18.59 38.07
CA ALA A 690 -31.83 18.94 36.66
C ALA A 690 -32.19 20.42 36.41
N LEU A 691 -33.24 20.95 37.08
CA LEU A 691 -33.59 22.39 37.03
C LEU A 691 -32.53 23.30 37.64
N ARG A 692 -31.96 22.92 38.80
CA ARG A 692 -30.86 23.68 39.44
C ARG A 692 -29.63 23.74 38.52
N TYR A 693 -29.29 22.62 37.88
CA TYR A 693 -28.20 22.52 36.93
C TYR A 693 -28.47 23.34 35.66
N ALA A 694 -29.67 23.19 35.06
CA ALA A 694 -30.09 23.97 33.90
C ALA A 694 -30.01 25.48 34.15
N ARG A 695 -30.46 25.95 35.33
CA ARG A 695 -30.34 27.35 35.74
C ARG A 695 -28.88 27.80 35.84
N LYS A 696 -28.01 26.98 36.45
CA LYS A 696 -26.58 27.30 36.65
C LYS A 696 -25.83 27.44 35.33
N TYR A 697 -26.07 26.57 34.37
CA TYR A 697 -25.40 26.53 33.06
C TYR A 697 -26.23 27.17 31.91
N LYS A 698 -27.35 27.83 32.24
CA LYS A 698 -28.27 28.52 31.30
C LYS A 698 -28.73 27.66 30.11
N VAL A 699 -29.07 26.39 30.39
CA VAL A 699 -29.48 25.41 29.36
C VAL A 699 -30.94 25.63 28.94
N THR A 700 -31.17 26.47 27.94
CA THR A 700 -32.53 26.81 27.45
C THR A 700 -33.13 25.79 26.47
N THR A 701 -32.34 24.81 26.01
CA THR A 701 -32.77 23.78 25.02
C THR A 701 -33.59 22.64 25.63
N VAL A 702 -33.83 22.66 26.94
CA VAL A 702 -34.59 21.62 27.66
C VAL A 702 -36.07 21.64 27.29
N ARG A 703 -36.74 20.47 27.25
CA ARG A 703 -38.17 20.36 26.97
C ARG A 703 -38.98 20.49 28.27
N PRO A 704 -39.82 21.52 28.48
CA PRO A 704 -40.57 21.70 29.73
C PRO A 704 -41.55 20.57 30.03
N SER A 705 -42.18 19.98 29.01
CA SER A 705 -43.13 18.87 29.14
C SER A 705 -42.60 17.74 30.02
N LEU A 706 -41.38 17.26 29.77
CA LEU A 706 -40.77 16.14 30.52
C LEU A 706 -40.60 16.44 32.02
N PHE A 707 -40.35 17.70 32.39
CA PHE A 707 -40.24 18.11 33.80
C PHE A 707 -41.61 18.29 34.45
N LEU A 708 -42.61 18.72 33.68
CA LEU A 708 -43.99 18.88 34.14
C LEU A 708 -44.69 17.53 34.31
N GLU A 709 -44.42 16.58 33.40
CA GLU A 709 -44.79 15.17 33.51
C GLU A 709 -44.17 14.54 34.78
N ALA A 710 -42.86 14.72 35.00
CA ALA A 710 -42.19 14.23 36.20
C ALA A 710 -42.71 14.88 37.50
N ALA A 711 -42.99 16.19 37.49
CA ALA A 711 -43.56 16.89 38.64
C ALA A 711 -45.01 16.45 38.91
N PHE A 712 -45.83 16.27 37.89
CA PHE A 712 -47.19 15.75 38.01
C PHE A 712 -47.20 14.30 38.54
N ALA A 713 -46.30 13.45 38.03
CA ALA A 713 -46.14 12.08 38.51
C ALA A 713 -45.69 12.00 39.98
N SER A 714 -45.04 13.05 40.53
CA SER A 714 -44.73 13.13 41.96
C SER A 714 -45.94 13.42 42.87
N ASN A 715 -47.10 13.74 42.27
CA ASN A 715 -48.37 14.06 42.92
C ASN A 715 -48.30 15.22 43.95
N ASP A 716 -47.27 16.06 43.87
CA ASP A 716 -47.09 17.25 44.70
C ASP A 716 -47.38 18.53 43.90
N TRP A 717 -48.48 19.19 44.26
CA TRP A 717 -48.92 20.44 43.63
C TRP A 717 -47.89 21.58 43.78
N GLN A 718 -47.10 21.59 44.87
CA GLN A 718 -46.08 22.62 45.10
C GLN A 718 -44.90 22.44 44.13
N HIS A 719 -44.50 21.19 43.87
CA HIS A 719 -43.51 20.89 42.85
C HIS A 719 -44.01 21.30 41.46
N LEU A 720 -45.23 20.91 41.07
CA LEU A 720 -45.80 21.30 39.77
C LEU A 720 -45.88 22.82 39.59
N ALA A 721 -46.33 23.56 40.61
CA ALA A 721 -46.36 25.03 40.60
C ALA A 721 -44.96 25.65 40.50
N ALA A 722 -43.97 25.11 41.21
CA ALA A 722 -42.59 25.57 41.18
C ALA A 722 -41.94 25.36 39.81
N VAL A 723 -42.19 24.21 39.17
CA VAL A 723 -41.68 23.87 37.83
C VAL A 723 -42.34 24.75 36.75
N LEU A 724 -43.66 24.94 36.80
CA LEU A 724 -44.38 25.86 35.90
C LEU A 724 -43.85 27.29 35.97
N ARG A 725 -43.65 27.82 37.19
CA ARG A 725 -43.08 29.15 37.39
C ARG A 725 -41.64 29.22 36.88
N PHE A 726 -40.82 28.22 37.17
CA PHE A 726 -39.43 28.17 36.68
C PHE A 726 -39.37 28.32 35.17
N PHE A 727 -40.09 27.51 34.39
CA PHE A 727 -40.05 27.61 32.93
C PHE A 727 -40.67 28.90 32.39
N SER A 728 -41.68 29.45 33.08
CA SER A 728 -42.30 30.73 32.73
C SER A 728 -41.37 31.93 32.86
N ASP A 729 -40.31 31.82 33.66
CA ASP A 729 -39.31 32.85 33.89
C ASP A 729 -37.96 32.52 33.20
N PHE A 730 -37.68 31.24 32.94
CA PHE A 730 -36.40 30.74 32.40
C PHE A 730 -36.41 30.52 30.88
N ILE A 731 -37.55 30.25 30.25
CA ILE A 731 -37.68 30.06 28.80
C ILE A 731 -38.60 31.14 28.21
N PRO A 732 -38.08 32.05 27.36
CA PRO A 732 -38.89 33.06 26.69
C PRO A 732 -40.03 32.44 25.88
N GLY A 733 -41.24 32.95 26.05
CA GLY A 733 -42.43 32.50 25.31
C GLY A 733 -43.09 31.22 25.84
N PHE A 734 -42.55 30.54 26.86
CA PHE A 734 -43.15 29.30 27.39
C PHE A 734 -44.63 29.44 27.80
N ARG A 735 -45.02 30.62 28.33
CA ARG A 735 -46.40 30.94 28.74
C ARG A 735 -47.44 30.81 27.60
N ASN A 736 -46.99 30.86 26.34
CA ASN A 736 -47.84 30.78 25.15
C ASN A 736 -47.93 29.35 24.57
N THR A 737 -47.35 28.34 25.24
CA THR A 737 -47.35 26.94 24.78
C THR A 737 -48.59 26.17 25.25
N SER A 738 -48.93 25.11 24.51
CA SER A 738 -49.96 24.12 24.91
C SER A 738 -49.65 23.47 26.26
N ASP A 739 -48.37 23.26 26.55
CA ASP A 739 -47.93 22.55 27.75
C ASP A 739 -48.18 23.43 28.99
N HIS A 740 -47.84 24.72 28.90
CA HIS A 740 -48.14 25.68 29.96
C HIS A 740 -49.64 25.75 30.25
N SER A 741 -50.51 25.88 29.24
CA SER A 741 -51.96 25.97 29.46
C SER A 741 -52.56 24.66 30.01
N THR A 742 -52.06 23.51 29.55
CA THR A 742 -52.50 22.19 30.01
C THR A 742 -52.13 21.96 31.47
N TYR A 743 -50.85 22.12 31.83
CA TYR A 743 -50.38 21.90 33.20
C TYR A 743 -50.86 22.97 34.18
N TYR A 744 -51.10 24.21 33.73
CA TYR A 744 -51.72 25.24 34.55
C TYR A 744 -53.19 24.91 34.89
N ARG A 745 -53.95 24.32 33.96
CA ARG A 745 -55.30 23.82 34.25
C ARG A 745 -55.27 22.68 35.27
N ILE A 746 -54.40 21.69 35.05
CA ILE A 746 -54.20 20.53 35.96
C ILE A 746 -53.83 21.01 37.37
N LEU A 747 -52.94 22.00 37.49
CA LEU A 747 -52.57 22.58 38.79
C LEU A 747 -53.78 23.19 39.53
N ASN A 748 -54.69 23.87 38.82
CA ASN A 748 -55.89 24.45 39.43
C ASN A 748 -56.89 23.37 39.87
N GLU A 749 -56.99 22.26 39.14
CA GLU A 749 -57.83 21.09 39.48
C GLU A 749 -57.26 20.31 40.69
N MET A 750 -55.93 20.17 40.79
CA MET A 750 -55.27 19.63 41.98
C MET A 750 -55.44 20.53 43.22
N ASN A 751 -55.37 21.84 43.05
CA ASN A 751 -55.51 22.78 44.16
C ASN A 751 -56.97 22.86 44.68
N SER A 752 -57.96 22.77 43.79
CA SER A 752 -59.38 22.76 44.18
C SER A 752 -59.82 21.46 44.83
N SER A 753 -59.29 20.31 44.39
CA SER A 753 -59.56 19.01 45.02
C SER A 753 -58.95 18.89 46.42
N ILE A 754 -57.74 19.41 46.64
CA ILE A 754 -57.14 19.52 47.99
C ILE A 754 -57.98 20.45 48.88
N ALA A 755 -58.38 21.62 48.38
CA ALA A 755 -59.24 22.55 49.11
C ALA A 755 -60.62 21.93 49.48
N ALA A 756 -61.15 21.02 48.66
CA ALA A 756 -62.40 20.30 48.93
C ALA A 756 -62.25 19.10 49.90
N SER A 757 -61.03 18.59 50.11
CA SER A 757 -60.74 17.46 51.01
C SER A 757 -60.25 17.86 52.41
N THR A 758 -60.11 19.17 52.66
CA THR A 758 -59.68 19.74 53.96
C THR A 758 -60.86 20.36 54.74
N PHE A 759 -62.10 19.94 54.47
CA PHE A 759 -63.35 20.37 55.13
C PHE A 759 -64.11 19.19 55.72
#